data_AF-A0A2U1DND7-F1
#
_entry.id   AF-A0A2U1DND7-F1
#
_cell.length_a   1.000
_cell.length_b   1.000
_cell.length_c   1.000
_cell.angle_alpha   90.00
_cell.angle_beta   90.00
_cell.angle_gamma   90.00
#
_symmetry.space_group_name_H-M   'P 1'
#
loop_
_entity.id
_entity.type
_entity.pdbx_description
1 polymer ?
#
loop_
_entity_poly.entity_id
_entity_poly.type
_entity_poly.pdbx_seq_one_letter_code
_entity_poly.pdbx_strand_id
1 'polypeptide(L)'
;MKTRQTSILLAFFMVFGLILSTGVIYAKNDFQDAVKDTTAIPSDYERNKREVVFLIDRSMYNSSLANIKNQVTALSDALIKAGNVSITLISYNNSATTVERKTSDSVKIENAFNSLIPFGFSNPTAALEMANSLVYNDKKDIILFTSMYPNVGAATNNGPYTQRDHFYFRNANTFRNTAVDLSKNTRLITVSDFSKLNNKDYSFATRVFKENSDKYYSTDKITNDELVDSLKCYILDDEVHETNLDKKPLIFVPGVAGSELFNIDPSLLSEEEKTSGMISPKNEKNMKMIYPPIGYDSKKVTEDLSLDTNDTLYTFQQGDLRNVPSIKRHAGPFSQYTPLLKNLMTNFPDRPVYLFSYDWRKTNVDSAEKLGQFIDKITDGGKVKVDLIAHSMGGIISAIYLKDNDDKVDKYLSFGTPYEGAPTTHHYVANSILVNSFIDSAIKAFTGLDTRVVSSFVSMVELFPAKRMLEKYPMQFVDETNQKEFLRAINGRHKTYEELIQNLSKNNLSKSLDLEESDLALARSAKEERYKNFLDVAAIFRENGERDGNIMLMHRPNSMFFAGNNHPTVVSGYFVVKSDKSLSNVENILAPEGDGVVPLYSATMGMTFEEMTPEIRAKFRVVNGDHMGMLSDRHNFEMMCDFLNGREVR
;
A
#
# COMPACT_ATOMS: atom_id res chain seq x y z
N MET A 1 -51.58 25.90 4.65
CA MET A 1 -52.01 25.00 3.56
C MET A 1 -51.12 25.00 2.31
N LYS A 2 -49.92 25.62 2.30
CA LYS A 2 -49.00 25.62 1.14
C LYS A 2 -47.85 24.59 1.21
N THR A 3 -47.66 23.91 2.35
CA THR A 3 -46.58 22.93 2.57
C THR A 3 -46.96 21.49 2.21
N ARG A 4 -48.20 21.23 1.79
CA ARG A 4 -48.67 19.88 1.40
C ARG A 4 -48.68 19.62 -0.11
N GLN A 5 -48.53 20.64 -0.96
CA GLN A 5 -48.49 20.46 -2.42
C GLN A 5 -47.09 20.12 -2.96
N THR A 6 -46.01 20.59 -2.33
CA THR A 6 -44.63 20.30 -2.76
C THR A 6 -44.22 18.85 -2.48
N SER A 7 -44.71 18.26 -1.39
CA SER A 7 -44.45 16.85 -1.07
C SER A 7 -45.23 15.88 -1.96
N ILE A 8 -46.38 16.31 -2.51
CA ILE A 8 -47.17 15.51 -3.46
C ILE A 8 -46.54 15.57 -4.85
N LEU A 9 -45.93 16.69 -5.27
CA LEU A 9 -45.24 16.78 -6.56
C LEU A 9 -43.95 15.93 -6.59
N LEU A 10 -43.17 15.91 -5.50
CA LEU A 10 -42.00 15.02 -5.38
C LEU A 10 -42.40 13.53 -5.28
N ALA A 11 -43.51 13.22 -4.62
CA ALA A 11 -44.07 11.87 -4.61
C ALA A 11 -44.61 11.46 -5.99
N PHE A 12 -45.19 12.40 -6.76
CA PHE A 12 -45.60 12.16 -8.14
C PHE A 12 -44.42 11.86 -9.06
N PHE A 13 -43.26 12.53 -8.89
CA PHE A 13 -42.04 12.20 -9.63
C PHE A 13 -41.38 10.88 -9.19
N MET A 14 -41.42 10.55 -7.89
CA MET A 14 -40.91 9.26 -7.39
C MET A 14 -41.78 8.08 -7.84
N VAL A 15 -43.11 8.26 -7.89
CA VAL A 15 -44.04 7.23 -8.37
C VAL A 15 -43.99 7.11 -9.91
N PHE A 16 -43.79 8.20 -10.66
CA PHE A 16 -43.50 8.10 -12.10
C PHE A 16 -42.14 7.44 -12.38
N GLY A 17 -41.11 7.69 -11.56
CA GLY A 17 -39.82 7.00 -11.66
C GLY A 17 -39.89 5.49 -11.42
N LEU A 18 -40.81 5.04 -10.57
CA LEU A 18 -41.07 3.62 -10.29
C LEU A 18 -42.05 2.95 -11.29
N ILE A 19 -42.94 3.72 -11.92
CA ILE A 19 -43.82 3.20 -12.99
C ILE A 19 -43.08 3.15 -14.35
N LEU A 20 -42.03 3.95 -14.53
CA LEU A 20 -41.18 3.91 -15.72
C LEU A 20 -40.10 2.80 -15.68
N SER A 21 -39.89 2.11 -14.56
CA SER A 21 -39.02 0.93 -14.51
C SER A 21 -39.63 -0.33 -15.14
N THR A 22 -40.88 -0.27 -15.63
CA THR A 22 -41.50 -1.35 -16.43
C THR A 22 -41.98 -0.88 -17.81
N GLY A 23 -41.79 0.39 -18.15
CA GLY A 23 -42.09 0.94 -19.47
C GLY A 23 -40.81 1.46 -20.11
N VAL A 24 -40.28 0.72 -21.07
CA VAL A 24 -39.36 1.27 -22.08
C VAL A 24 -40.11 2.44 -22.74
N ILE A 25 -39.89 3.68 -22.26
CA ILE A 25 -40.11 4.83 -23.11
C ILE A 25 -39.05 4.66 -24.18
N TYR A 26 -39.49 4.16 -25.33
CA TYR A 26 -38.75 4.32 -26.56
C TYR A 26 -38.49 5.82 -26.69
N ALA A 27 -37.28 6.25 -26.33
CA ALA A 27 -36.70 7.39 -27.00
C ALA A 27 -36.92 7.07 -28.48
N LYS A 28 -37.63 7.98 -29.16
CA LYS A 28 -37.64 8.00 -30.62
C LYS A 28 -36.18 7.84 -31.04
N ASN A 29 -35.90 7.16 -32.15
CA ASN A 29 -34.53 6.99 -32.64
C ASN A 29 -33.95 8.38 -32.93
N ASP A 30 -33.41 9.03 -31.90
CA ASP A 30 -32.99 10.45 -31.89
C ASP A 30 -31.76 10.64 -32.76
N PHE A 31 -31.12 9.54 -33.14
CA PHE A 31 -29.95 9.48 -34.00
C PHE A 31 -30.17 8.46 -35.11
N GLN A 32 -30.75 8.89 -36.23
CA GLN A 32 -30.78 8.05 -37.44
C GLN A 32 -29.36 7.75 -37.95
N ASP A 33 -28.40 8.60 -37.62
CA ASP A 33 -27.01 8.53 -38.10
C ASP A 33 -25.99 8.07 -37.03
N ALA A 34 -26.44 7.60 -35.85
CA ALA A 34 -25.52 7.10 -34.84
C ALA A 34 -24.72 5.88 -35.35
N VAL A 35 -23.41 5.94 -35.19
CA VAL A 35 -22.49 4.88 -35.61
C VAL A 35 -22.62 3.70 -34.65
N LYS A 36 -23.15 2.56 -35.13
CA LYS A 36 -23.15 1.32 -34.33
C LYS A 36 -21.70 0.89 -34.04
N ASP A 37 -21.44 0.50 -32.80
CA ASP A 37 -20.10 0.12 -32.27
C ASP A 37 -19.49 -1.15 -32.94
N THR A 38 -20.16 -1.70 -33.95
CA THR A 38 -19.70 -2.83 -34.77
C THR A 38 -19.27 -2.42 -36.18
N THR A 39 -19.30 -1.13 -36.51
CA THR A 39 -18.91 -0.64 -37.84
C THR A 39 -17.39 -0.62 -37.98
N ALA A 40 -16.90 -1.01 -39.16
CA ALA A 40 -15.48 -1.08 -39.47
C ALA A 40 -14.82 0.31 -39.36
N ILE A 41 -13.55 0.33 -38.92
CA ILE A 41 -12.70 1.53 -38.93
C ILE A 41 -12.72 2.13 -40.35
N PRO A 42 -12.88 3.46 -40.51
CA PRO A 42 -12.81 4.11 -41.82
C PRO A 42 -11.56 3.69 -42.62
N SER A 43 -11.73 3.39 -43.90
CA SER A 43 -10.68 2.79 -44.75
C SER A 43 -9.49 3.70 -45.02
N ASP A 44 -9.61 4.98 -44.69
CA ASP A 44 -8.62 6.06 -44.82
C ASP A 44 -7.84 6.34 -43.52
N TYR A 45 -8.00 5.51 -42.48
CA TYR A 45 -7.35 5.69 -41.18
C TYR A 45 -5.87 5.26 -41.18
N GLU A 46 -4.97 6.20 -40.89
CA GLU A 46 -3.57 5.93 -40.57
C GLU A 46 -3.41 5.41 -39.13
N ARG A 47 -2.69 4.29 -38.96
CA ARG A 47 -2.58 3.55 -37.69
C ARG A 47 -1.82 4.25 -36.54
N ASN A 48 -1.30 5.46 -36.67
CA ASN A 48 -0.44 6.08 -35.63
C ASN A 48 -1.02 7.35 -34.96
N LYS A 49 -2.33 7.61 -35.08
CA LYS A 49 -2.96 8.84 -34.54
C LYS A 49 -3.36 8.71 -33.06
N ARG A 50 -3.15 9.79 -32.29
CA ARG A 50 -3.68 9.99 -30.93
C ARG A 50 -5.20 10.11 -30.98
N GLU A 51 -5.91 9.43 -30.09
CA GLU A 51 -7.38 9.47 -30.06
C GLU A 51 -7.88 10.46 -29.00
N VAL A 52 -8.71 11.43 -29.39
CA VAL A 52 -9.41 12.33 -28.47
C VAL A 52 -10.89 11.99 -28.47
N VAL A 53 -11.45 11.70 -27.30
CA VAL A 53 -12.84 11.29 -27.12
C VAL A 53 -13.60 12.35 -26.35
N PHE A 54 -14.51 13.04 -27.02
CA PHE A 54 -15.41 14.01 -26.40
C PHE A 54 -16.65 13.31 -25.85
N LEU A 55 -16.90 13.43 -24.55
CA LEU A 55 -18.13 12.96 -23.90
C LEU A 55 -19.02 14.16 -23.62
N ILE A 56 -20.16 14.25 -24.31
CA ILE A 56 -21.08 15.38 -24.23
C ILE A 56 -22.32 14.99 -23.44
N ASP A 57 -22.48 15.58 -22.25
CA ASP A 57 -23.69 15.43 -21.45
C ASP A 57 -24.85 16.18 -22.11
N ARG A 58 -25.92 15.46 -22.43
CA ARG A 58 -27.16 16.01 -22.97
C ARG A 58 -28.17 16.36 -21.88
N SER A 59 -27.88 16.06 -20.62
CA SER A 59 -28.74 16.38 -19.47
C SER A 59 -28.68 17.86 -19.06
N MET A 60 -27.95 18.66 -19.82
CA MET A 60 -27.63 20.05 -19.55
C MET A 60 -28.73 21.01 -20.03
N TYR A 61 -28.71 22.25 -19.54
CA TYR A 61 -29.57 23.31 -20.07
C TYR A 61 -29.17 23.72 -21.49
N ASN A 62 -30.12 24.11 -22.35
CA ASN A 62 -29.87 24.47 -23.76
C ASN A 62 -28.72 25.46 -23.98
N SER A 63 -28.59 26.48 -23.11
CA SER A 63 -27.51 27.47 -23.22
C SER A 63 -26.13 26.87 -22.98
N SER A 64 -26.02 25.86 -22.12
CA SER A 64 -24.75 25.21 -21.78
C SER A 64 -24.31 24.28 -22.93
N LEU A 65 -25.25 23.60 -23.61
CA LEU A 65 -24.94 22.80 -24.80
C LEU A 65 -24.42 23.67 -25.97
N ALA A 66 -25.01 24.84 -26.18
CA ALA A 66 -24.53 25.77 -27.22
C ALA A 66 -23.10 26.26 -26.95
N ASN A 67 -22.75 26.53 -25.69
CA ASN A 67 -21.38 26.92 -25.32
C ASN A 67 -20.40 25.75 -25.52
N ILE A 68 -20.78 24.54 -25.14
CA ILE A 68 -19.97 23.34 -25.36
C ILE A 68 -19.77 23.08 -26.86
N LYS A 69 -20.79 23.26 -27.70
CA LYS A 69 -20.65 23.17 -29.16
C LYS A 69 -19.49 24.06 -29.63
N ASN A 70 -19.48 25.33 -29.23
CA ASN A 70 -18.44 26.27 -29.62
C ASN A 70 -17.05 25.84 -29.11
N GLN A 71 -16.95 25.39 -27.86
CA GLN A 71 -15.70 24.92 -27.26
C GLN A 71 -15.15 23.68 -27.97
N VAL A 72 -16.02 22.68 -28.23
CA VAL A 72 -15.66 21.43 -28.88
C VAL A 72 -15.29 21.66 -30.34
N THR A 73 -16.03 22.49 -31.08
CA THR A 73 -15.69 22.85 -32.47
C THR A 73 -14.33 23.56 -32.54
N ALA A 74 -14.10 24.58 -31.71
CA ALA A 74 -12.85 25.32 -31.70
C ALA A 74 -11.65 24.45 -31.30
N LEU A 75 -11.81 23.61 -30.28
CA LEU A 75 -10.76 22.67 -29.87
C LEU A 75 -10.50 21.61 -30.94
N SER A 76 -11.54 21.08 -31.59
CA SER A 76 -11.41 20.12 -32.68
C SER A 76 -10.61 20.71 -33.84
N ASP A 77 -10.95 21.92 -34.28
CA ASP A 77 -10.21 22.65 -35.31
C ASP A 77 -8.73 22.82 -34.92
N ALA A 78 -8.47 23.21 -33.68
CA ALA A 78 -7.12 23.47 -33.20
C ALA A 78 -6.27 22.19 -33.11
N LEU A 79 -6.85 21.07 -32.68
CA LEU A 79 -6.19 19.77 -32.59
C LEU A 79 -5.95 19.14 -33.97
N ILE A 80 -6.94 19.19 -34.86
CA ILE A 80 -6.81 18.67 -36.23
C ILE A 80 -5.73 19.44 -37.00
N LYS A 81 -5.68 20.78 -36.86
CA LYS A 81 -4.63 21.62 -37.47
C LYS A 81 -3.22 21.32 -36.96
N ALA A 82 -3.08 20.87 -35.71
CA ALA A 82 -1.78 20.52 -35.13
C ALA A 82 -1.21 19.19 -35.68
N GLY A 83 -2.04 18.38 -36.34
CA GLY A 83 -1.64 17.11 -36.95
C GLY A 83 -1.62 15.93 -35.98
N ASN A 84 -1.88 14.74 -36.52
CA ASN A 84 -1.82 13.44 -35.83
C ASN A 84 -2.85 13.14 -34.71
N VAL A 85 -4.06 13.71 -34.80
CA VAL A 85 -5.19 13.41 -33.90
C VAL A 85 -6.39 12.85 -34.68
N SER A 86 -7.09 11.88 -34.10
CA SER A 86 -8.44 11.47 -34.49
C SER A 86 -9.41 11.75 -33.35
N ILE A 87 -10.64 12.16 -33.70
CA ILE A 87 -11.64 12.58 -32.72
C ILE A 87 -12.86 11.66 -32.79
N THR A 88 -13.30 11.19 -31.63
CA THR A 88 -14.58 10.50 -31.45
C THR A 88 -15.48 11.35 -30.56
N LEU A 89 -16.75 11.50 -30.94
CA LEU A 89 -17.76 12.22 -30.17
C LEU A 89 -18.80 11.22 -29.66
N ILE A 90 -18.92 11.13 -28.34
CA ILE A 90 -19.93 10.33 -27.65
C ILE A 90 -20.87 11.31 -26.97
N SER A 91 -22.16 11.18 -27.24
CA SER A 91 -23.18 11.88 -26.48
C SER A 91 -23.78 10.96 -25.42
N TYR A 92 -24.16 11.51 -24.27
CA TYR A 92 -24.78 10.69 -23.23
C TYR A 92 -25.84 11.45 -22.43
N ASN A 93 -26.79 10.69 -21.89
CA ASN A 93 -27.70 11.09 -20.82
C ASN A 93 -27.92 9.87 -19.92
N ASN A 94 -29.06 9.18 -19.99
CA ASN A 94 -29.26 7.90 -19.32
C ASN A 94 -28.42 6.77 -19.93
N SER A 95 -28.16 6.84 -21.24
CA SER A 95 -27.27 5.95 -21.99
C SER A 95 -26.24 6.76 -22.77
N ALA A 96 -25.15 6.13 -23.19
CA ALA A 96 -24.15 6.72 -24.07
C ALA A 96 -24.34 6.25 -25.52
N THR A 97 -23.97 7.08 -26.49
CA THR A 97 -24.06 6.78 -27.93
C THR A 97 -22.94 7.50 -28.67
N THR A 98 -22.19 6.76 -29.49
CA THR A 98 -21.19 7.35 -30.39
C THR A 98 -21.90 8.03 -31.55
N VAL A 99 -21.74 9.35 -31.68
CA VAL A 99 -22.35 10.15 -32.74
C VAL A 99 -21.38 10.41 -33.89
N GLU A 100 -20.08 10.50 -33.61
CA GLU A 100 -19.01 10.53 -34.63
C GLU A 100 -17.83 9.70 -34.17
N ARG A 101 -17.15 9.01 -35.08
CA ARG A 101 -16.06 8.06 -34.73
C ARG A 101 -14.80 8.35 -35.52
N LYS A 102 -13.67 8.54 -34.82
CA LYS A 102 -12.31 8.68 -35.35
C LYS A 102 -12.20 9.62 -36.55
N THR A 103 -12.95 10.72 -36.57
CA THR A 103 -12.91 11.70 -37.64
C THR A 103 -11.72 12.63 -37.49
N SER A 104 -11.20 13.13 -38.61
CA SER A 104 -10.25 14.25 -38.67
C SER A 104 -10.83 15.45 -39.42
N ASP A 105 -12.16 15.46 -39.56
CA ASP A 105 -12.94 16.52 -40.18
C ASP A 105 -13.77 17.23 -39.10
N SER A 106 -13.40 18.47 -38.80
CA SER A 106 -14.07 19.28 -37.78
C SER A 106 -15.49 19.68 -38.15
N VAL A 107 -15.82 19.71 -39.45
CA VAL A 107 -17.17 19.99 -39.93
C VAL A 107 -18.11 18.84 -39.58
N LYS A 108 -17.64 17.58 -39.62
CA LYS A 108 -18.43 16.43 -39.14
C LYS A 108 -18.71 16.52 -37.64
N ILE A 109 -17.72 16.93 -36.85
CA ILE A 109 -17.89 17.12 -35.40
C ILE A 109 -18.90 18.23 -35.12
N GLU A 110 -18.80 19.36 -35.82
CA GLU A 110 -19.76 20.46 -35.67
C GLU A 110 -21.18 20.03 -36.06
N ASN A 111 -21.33 19.32 -37.18
CA ASN A 111 -22.62 18.85 -37.67
C ASN A 111 -23.27 17.82 -36.73
N ALA A 112 -22.47 17.01 -36.04
CA ALA A 112 -22.98 16.06 -35.07
C ALA A 112 -23.76 16.73 -33.92
N PHE A 113 -23.41 17.98 -33.55
CA PHE A 113 -24.17 18.75 -32.56
C PHE A 113 -25.58 19.11 -33.02
N ASN A 114 -25.87 19.15 -34.33
CA ASN A 114 -27.22 19.44 -34.83
C ASN A 114 -28.22 18.34 -34.45
N SER A 115 -27.73 17.13 -34.17
CA SER A 115 -28.55 15.99 -33.71
C SER A 115 -28.73 15.93 -32.19
N LEU A 116 -27.97 16.74 -31.42
CA LEU A 116 -27.98 16.67 -29.96
C LEU A 116 -29.14 17.48 -29.36
N ILE A 117 -30.15 16.77 -28.86
CA ILE A 117 -31.28 17.37 -28.15
C ILE A 117 -31.01 17.31 -26.64
N PRO A 118 -31.02 18.44 -25.90
CA PRO A 118 -30.90 18.46 -24.45
C PRO A 118 -32.10 17.78 -23.78
N PHE A 119 -31.86 16.68 -23.06
CA PHE A 119 -32.89 15.96 -22.30
C PHE A 119 -32.28 14.91 -21.36
N GLY A 120 -32.88 14.79 -20.18
CA GLY A 120 -32.74 13.62 -19.33
C GLY A 120 -31.86 13.81 -18.09
N PHE A 121 -31.42 12.67 -17.56
CA PHE A 121 -30.57 12.55 -16.39
C PHE A 121 -29.16 12.12 -16.81
N SER A 122 -28.14 12.42 -16.00
CA SER A 122 -26.72 12.24 -16.34
C SER A 122 -26.17 10.91 -15.84
N ASN A 123 -25.72 10.08 -16.79
CA ASN A 123 -24.99 8.82 -16.59
C ASN A 123 -23.56 8.90 -17.17
N PRO A 124 -22.66 9.69 -16.56
CA PRO A 124 -21.29 9.80 -17.06
C PRO A 124 -20.52 8.47 -16.94
N THR A 125 -20.96 7.55 -16.08
CA THR A 125 -20.43 6.19 -15.97
C THR A 125 -20.54 5.43 -17.29
N ALA A 126 -21.74 5.38 -17.89
CA ALA A 126 -21.94 4.68 -19.17
C ALA A 126 -21.14 5.33 -20.31
N ALA A 127 -20.94 6.65 -20.26
CA ALA A 127 -20.11 7.36 -21.22
C ALA A 127 -18.63 6.99 -21.09
N LEU A 128 -18.11 6.91 -19.86
CA LEU A 128 -16.74 6.45 -19.61
C LEU A 128 -16.54 4.99 -20.01
N GLU A 129 -17.49 4.10 -19.72
CA GLU A 129 -17.42 2.69 -20.12
C GLU A 129 -17.33 2.56 -21.66
N MET A 130 -18.18 3.29 -22.40
CA MET A 130 -18.13 3.33 -23.86
C MET A 130 -16.82 3.94 -24.37
N ALA A 131 -16.34 5.01 -23.76
CA ALA A 131 -15.07 5.61 -24.13
C ALA A 131 -13.90 4.65 -23.87
N ASN A 132 -13.93 3.91 -22.78
CA ASN A 132 -12.88 2.97 -22.39
C ASN A 132 -12.82 1.78 -23.36
N SER A 133 -13.95 1.32 -23.89
CA SER A 133 -14.01 0.21 -24.87
C SER A 133 -13.47 0.55 -26.26
N LEU A 134 -13.31 1.84 -26.59
CA LEU A 134 -12.75 2.24 -27.88
C LEU A 134 -11.29 1.81 -28.02
N VAL A 135 -10.99 1.13 -29.13
CA VAL A 135 -9.63 0.73 -29.53
C VAL A 135 -8.82 1.96 -29.96
N TYR A 136 -7.63 2.12 -29.39
CA TYR A 136 -6.65 3.17 -29.72
C TYR A 136 -5.25 2.55 -29.77
N ASN A 137 -4.34 3.15 -30.53
CA ASN A 137 -3.02 2.55 -30.80
C ASN A 137 -1.91 3.04 -29.87
N ASP A 138 -2.04 4.26 -29.33
CA ASP A 138 -1.00 4.86 -28.49
C ASP A 138 -1.59 5.53 -27.23
N LYS A 139 -2.14 6.73 -27.37
CA LYS A 139 -2.71 7.54 -26.28
C LYS A 139 -4.16 7.92 -26.55
N LYS A 140 -4.99 7.93 -25.50
CA LYS A 140 -6.39 8.32 -25.53
C LYS A 140 -6.68 9.44 -24.55
N ASP A 141 -7.28 10.52 -25.01
CA ASP A 141 -7.66 11.68 -24.21
C ASP A 141 -9.18 11.77 -24.13
N ILE A 142 -9.77 11.42 -23.00
CA ILE A 142 -11.21 11.54 -22.76
C ILE A 142 -11.50 12.92 -22.15
N ILE A 143 -12.38 13.68 -22.79
CA ILE A 143 -12.78 15.01 -22.33
C ILE A 143 -14.27 14.99 -22.06
N LEU A 144 -14.63 15.04 -20.78
CA LEU A 144 -15.98 15.01 -20.27
C LEU A 144 -16.54 16.42 -20.10
N PHE A 145 -17.56 16.76 -20.88
CA PHE A 145 -18.30 18.01 -20.75
C PHE A 145 -19.63 17.78 -20.03
N THR A 146 -19.85 18.42 -18.88
CA THR A 146 -21.07 18.23 -18.08
C THR A 146 -21.49 19.47 -17.26
N SER A 147 -22.79 19.58 -16.94
CA SER A 147 -23.32 20.56 -15.95
C SER A 147 -24.08 19.89 -14.82
N MET A 148 -23.96 18.56 -14.66
CA MET A 148 -24.73 17.81 -13.69
C MET A 148 -23.87 16.75 -12.99
N TYR A 149 -24.16 16.48 -11.72
CA TYR A 149 -23.58 15.33 -11.02
C TYR A 149 -24.16 14.01 -11.56
N PRO A 150 -23.45 12.87 -11.38
CA PRO A 150 -23.99 11.56 -11.72
C PRO A 150 -25.28 11.28 -10.94
N ASN A 151 -26.39 11.02 -11.62
CA ASN A 151 -27.71 10.87 -10.97
C ASN A 151 -28.58 9.73 -11.51
N VAL A 152 -28.13 9.01 -12.52
CA VAL A 152 -28.73 7.76 -13.02
C VAL A 152 -27.63 6.75 -13.39
N GLY A 153 -28.03 5.54 -13.78
CA GLY A 153 -27.11 4.44 -14.08
C GLY A 153 -26.78 3.56 -12.88
N ALA A 154 -25.75 2.72 -13.02
CA ALA A 154 -25.31 1.82 -11.98
C ALA A 154 -24.90 2.58 -10.70
N ALA A 155 -25.23 2.02 -9.55
CA ALA A 155 -25.08 2.68 -8.25
C ALA A 155 -24.46 1.71 -7.24
N THR A 156 -23.43 2.15 -6.51
CA THR A 156 -22.74 1.33 -5.51
C THR A 156 -22.45 2.08 -4.21
N ASN A 157 -22.48 1.36 -3.08
CA ASN A 157 -22.00 1.90 -1.80
C ASN A 157 -20.47 1.85 -1.69
N ASN A 158 -19.79 1.19 -2.63
CA ASN A 158 -18.33 1.05 -2.62
C ASN A 158 -17.67 2.30 -3.20
N GLY A 159 -17.31 3.23 -2.34
CA GLY A 159 -16.55 4.42 -2.69
C GLY A 159 -16.52 5.44 -1.54
N PRO A 160 -15.84 6.58 -1.72
CA PRO A 160 -15.60 7.57 -0.67
C PRO A 160 -16.79 8.48 -0.40
N TYR A 161 -17.76 8.57 -1.33
CA TYR A 161 -18.94 9.40 -1.16
C TYR A 161 -20.00 8.65 -0.36
N THR A 162 -20.68 9.35 0.52
CA THR A 162 -21.68 8.81 1.44
C THR A 162 -23.01 9.55 1.32
N GLN A 163 -24.05 9.00 1.94
CA GLN A 163 -25.36 9.65 2.01
C GLN A 163 -25.31 11.04 2.67
N ARG A 164 -24.31 11.30 3.53
CA ARG A 164 -24.11 12.62 4.14
C ARG A 164 -23.67 13.66 3.12
N ASP A 165 -22.85 13.27 2.15
CA ASP A 165 -22.39 14.15 1.08
C ASP A 165 -23.55 14.53 0.16
N HIS A 166 -24.26 13.51 -0.37
CA HIS A 166 -25.34 13.73 -1.33
C HIS A 166 -26.28 12.53 -1.48
N PHE A 167 -27.52 12.75 -1.97
CA PHE A 167 -28.47 11.66 -2.21
C PHE A 167 -27.97 10.67 -3.27
N TYR A 168 -27.33 11.18 -4.33
CA TYR A 168 -26.79 10.39 -5.44
C TYR A 168 -25.35 9.91 -5.23
N PHE A 169 -24.89 9.80 -3.97
CA PHE A 169 -23.54 9.35 -3.65
C PHE A 169 -23.18 8.00 -4.29
N ARG A 170 -24.17 7.11 -4.46
CA ARG A 170 -23.95 5.78 -5.03
C ARG A 170 -23.61 5.83 -6.52
N ASN A 171 -24.22 6.73 -7.27
CA ASN A 171 -23.91 6.95 -8.69
C ASN A 171 -22.52 7.58 -8.84
N ALA A 172 -22.17 8.52 -7.96
CA ALA A 172 -20.83 9.11 -7.93
C ALA A 172 -19.74 8.10 -7.59
N ASN A 173 -20.00 7.17 -6.66
CA ASN A 173 -19.08 6.08 -6.37
C ASN A 173 -18.88 5.15 -7.58
N THR A 174 -19.94 4.85 -8.33
CA THR A 174 -19.80 4.07 -9.57
C THR A 174 -18.96 4.82 -10.60
N PHE A 175 -19.26 6.10 -10.84
CA PHE A 175 -18.49 6.95 -11.75
C PHE A 175 -17.00 6.97 -11.38
N ARG A 176 -16.67 7.15 -10.10
CA ARG A 176 -15.30 7.06 -9.59
C ARG A 176 -14.66 5.72 -9.93
N ASN A 177 -15.33 4.62 -9.64
CA ASN A 177 -14.76 3.29 -9.87
C ASN A 177 -14.46 3.10 -11.36
N THR A 178 -15.36 3.52 -12.24
CA THR A 178 -15.14 3.50 -13.70
C THR A 178 -14.00 4.43 -14.13
N ALA A 179 -13.86 5.61 -13.52
CA ALA A 179 -12.77 6.54 -13.82
C ALA A 179 -11.40 6.00 -13.40
N VAL A 180 -11.31 5.26 -12.28
CA VAL A 180 -10.08 4.60 -11.83
C VAL A 180 -9.73 3.40 -12.72
N ASP A 181 -10.73 2.73 -13.30
CA ASP A 181 -10.55 1.57 -14.18
C ASP A 181 -10.27 1.94 -15.66
N LEU A 182 -9.93 3.20 -15.94
CA LEU A 182 -9.53 3.62 -17.30
C LEU A 182 -8.20 2.96 -17.70
N SER A 183 -8.08 2.61 -18.99
CA SER A 183 -6.89 1.92 -19.51
C SER A 183 -5.61 2.77 -19.39
N LYS A 184 -4.44 2.11 -19.21
CA LYS A 184 -3.14 2.70 -18.81
C LYS A 184 -2.68 3.96 -19.57
N ASN A 185 -3.08 4.13 -20.83
CA ASN A 185 -2.73 5.29 -21.67
C ASN A 185 -3.93 6.21 -21.94
N THR A 186 -4.88 6.27 -21.01
CA THR A 186 -6.09 7.09 -21.08
C THR A 186 -6.06 8.18 -20.03
N ARG A 187 -6.25 9.43 -20.45
CA ARG A 187 -6.43 10.57 -19.53
C ARG A 187 -7.89 10.99 -19.49
N LEU A 188 -8.38 11.36 -18.32
CA LEU A 188 -9.70 11.94 -18.13
C LEU A 188 -9.59 13.41 -17.75
N ILE A 189 -10.13 14.27 -18.62
CA ILE A 189 -10.23 15.71 -18.41
C ILE A 189 -11.70 16.04 -18.23
N THR A 190 -12.08 16.70 -17.13
CA THR A 190 -13.47 17.17 -16.98
C THR A 190 -13.55 18.68 -17.16
N VAL A 191 -14.49 19.10 -17.99
CA VAL A 191 -14.91 20.48 -18.21
C VAL A 191 -16.35 20.61 -17.71
N SER A 192 -16.57 21.47 -16.72
CA SER A 192 -17.90 21.61 -16.12
C SER A 192 -18.45 23.02 -16.08
N ASP A 193 -19.77 23.14 -16.24
CA ASP A 193 -20.57 24.34 -15.96
C ASP A 193 -21.58 24.04 -14.85
N PHE A 194 -21.18 24.13 -13.58
CA PHE A 194 -22.10 23.87 -12.45
C PHE A 194 -22.79 25.13 -11.93
N SER A 195 -22.65 26.28 -12.61
CA SER A 195 -23.15 27.58 -12.16
C SER A 195 -24.66 27.61 -11.85
N LYS A 196 -25.43 26.69 -12.42
CA LYS A 196 -26.89 26.56 -12.24
C LYS A 196 -27.31 25.59 -11.14
N LEU A 197 -26.38 24.85 -10.54
CA LEU A 197 -26.67 23.97 -9.42
C LEU A 197 -26.82 24.78 -8.13
N ASN A 198 -27.64 24.28 -7.20
CA ASN A 198 -27.64 24.85 -5.85
C ASN A 198 -26.30 24.59 -5.15
N ASN A 199 -26.01 25.30 -4.06
CA ASN A 199 -24.71 25.22 -3.38
C ASN A 199 -24.29 23.79 -2.96
N LYS A 200 -25.25 22.96 -2.53
CA LYS A 200 -24.97 21.58 -2.09
C LYS A 200 -24.56 20.73 -3.29
N ASP A 201 -25.34 20.81 -4.35
CA ASP A 201 -25.14 20.04 -5.58
C ASP A 201 -23.89 20.52 -6.33
N TYR A 202 -23.62 21.82 -6.35
CA TYR A 202 -22.38 22.42 -6.89
C TYR A 202 -21.16 21.85 -6.18
N SER A 203 -21.16 21.89 -4.84
CA SER A 203 -20.03 21.42 -4.03
C SER A 203 -19.80 19.92 -4.24
N PHE A 204 -20.88 19.15 -4.28
CA PHE A 204 -20.82 17.71 -4.53
C PHE A 204 -20.32 17.39 -5.94
N ALA A 205 -20.91 17.98 -6.98
CA ALA A 205 -20.52 17.76 -8.37
C ALA A 205 -19.05 18.16 -8.61
N THR A 206 -18.66 19.34 -8.15
CA THR A 206 -17.28 19.84 -8.25
C THR A 206 -16.30 18.86 -7.62
N ARG A 207 -16.60 18.37 -6.41
CA ARG A 207 -15.76 17.39 -5.72
C ARG A 207 -15.66 16.08 -6.51
N VAL A 208 -16.79 15.52 -6.95
CA VAL A 208 -16.83 14.27 -7.71
C VAL A 208 -15.99 14.37 -8.99
N PHE A 209 -16.16 15.40 -9.79
CA PHE A 209 -15.41 15.47 -11.05
C PHE A 209 -13.95 15.87 -10.86
N LYS A 210 -13.65 16.78 -9.93
CA LYS A 210 -12.29 17.23 -9.65
C LYS A 210 -11.42 16.12 -9.04
N GLU A 211 -11.95 15.31 -8.13
CA GLU A 211 -11.21 14.21 -7.49
C GLU A 211 -10.98 13.00 -8.41
N ASN A 212 -11.71 12.91 -9.53
CA ASN A 212 -11.67 11.74 -10.43
C ASN A 212 -11.25 12.10 -11.87
N SER A 213 -10.57 13.23 -12.07
CA SER A 213 -10.03 13.64 -13.39
C SER A 213 -8.55 14.02 -13.24
N ASP A 214 -7.74 13.74 -14.26
CA ASP A 214 -6.34 14.20 -14.34
C ASP A 214 -6.27 15.74 -14.42
N LYS A 215 -7.24 16.34 -15.11
CA LYS A 215 -7.40 17.79 -15.19
C LYS A 215 -8.86 18.19 -15.07
N TYR A 216 -9.11 19.29 -14.38
CA TYR A 216 -10.45 19.83 -14.16
C TYR A 216 -10.51 21.31 -14.52
N TYR A 217 -11.49 21.67 -15.35
CA TYR A 217 -11.79 23.04 -15.75
C TYR A 217 -13.23 23.41 -15.40
N SER A 218 -13.41 24.62 -14.88
CA SER A 218 -14.71 25.17 -14.48
C SER A 218 -15.01 26.36 -15.39
N THR A 219 -16.00 26.24 -16.28
CA THR A 219 -16.27 27.24 -17.33
C THR A 219 -16.84 28.56 -16.79
N ASP A 220 -17.30 28.60 -15.55
CA ASP A 220 -17.64 29.81 -14.81
C ASP A 220 -16.41 30.63 -14.36
N LYS A 221 -15.19 30.09 -14.54
CA LYS A 221 -13.94 30.68 -14.03
C LYS A 221 -12.87 30.90 -15.10
N ILE A 222 -13.15 30.57 -16.35
CA ILE A 222 -12.21 30.65 -17.47
C ILE A 222 -12.94 31.07 -18.74
N THR A 223 -12.30 31.87 -19.59
CA THR A 223 -12.89 32.22 -20.89
C THR A 223 -12.82 31.04 -21.86
N ASN A 224 -13.63 31.06 -22.93
CA ASN A 224 -13.61 29.98 -23.93
C ASN A 224 -12.25 29.86 -24.62
N ASP A 225 -11.60 30.98 -24.94
CA ASP A 225 -10.30 30.99 -25.62
C ASP A 225 -9.21 30.41 -24.71
N GLU A 226 -9.15 30.84 -23.44
CA GLU A 226 -8.21 30.30 -22.45
C GLU A 226 -8.43 28.81 -22.19
N LEU A 227 -9.69 28.36 -22.17
CA LEU A 227 -10.03 26.95 -22.01
C LEU A 227 -9.53 26.12 -23.19
N VAL A 228 -9.83 26.57 -24.42
CA VAL A 228 -9.42 25.88 -25.65
C VAL A 228 -7.90 25.79 -25.73
N ASP A 229 -7.19 26.88 -25.44
CA ASP A 229 -5.73 26.90 -25.42
C ASP A 229 -5.16 25.98 -24.34
N SER A 230 -5.71 26.02 -23.12
CA SER A 230 -5.27 25.15 -22.01
C SER A 230 -5.48 23.67 -22.33
N LEU A 231 -6.64 23.32 -22.90
CA LEU A 231 -6.95 21.95 -23.33
C LEU A 231 -6.02 21.50 -24.45
N LYS A 232 -5.84 22.35 -25.48
CA LYS A 232 -4.96 22.06 -26.60
C LYS A 232 -3.52 21.81 -26.14
N CYS A 233 -2.96 22.69 -25.31
CA CYS A 233 -1.62 22.51 -24.77
C CYS A 233 -1.51 21.20 -23.99
N TYR A 234 -2.43 20.92 -23.06
CA TYR A 234 -2.42 19.69 -22.28
C TYR A 234 -2.58 18.41 -23.13
N ILE A 235 -3.38 18.47 -24.19
CA ILE A 235 -3.57 17.35 -25.12
C ILE A 235 -2.32 17.13 -25.95
N LEU A 236 -1.76 18.17 -26.56
CA LEU A 236 -0.63 18.04 -27.48
C LEU A 236 0.73 17.88 -26.80
N ASP A 237 0.83 18.10 -25.49
CA ASP A 237 2.05 17.82 -24.76
C ASP A 237 2.38 16.30 -24.79
N ASP A 238 3.62 16.00 -25.16
CA ASP A 238 4.18 14.65 -25.28
C ASP A 238 4.87 14.19 -23.99
N GLU A 239 4.64 14.89 -22.88
CA GLU A 239 5.01 14.39 -21.57
C GLU A 239 4.39 13.00 -21.34
N VAL A 240 5.29 12.00 -21.28
CA VAL A 240 5.09 10.77 -20.52
C VAL A 240 4.55 11.22 -19.17
N HIS A 241 3.40 10.72 -18.76
CA HIS A 241 3.00 10.91 -17.37
C HIS A 241 3.98 10.14 -16.50
N GLU A 242 4.99 10.89 -16.05
CA GLU A 242 5.64 10.67 -14.78
C GLU A 242 4.53 10.36 -13.76
N THR A 243 4.74 9.28 -12.99
CA THR A 243 4.14 9.16 -11.66
C THR A 243 4.14 10.54 -11.02
N ASN A 244 3.05 11.03 -10.42
CA ASN A 244 3.01 12.40 -9.87
C ASN A 244 4.22 12.68 -8.94
N LEU A 245 5.32 13.21 -9.50
CA LEU A 245 6.66 13.28 -8.92
C LEU A 245 6.76 14.48 -7.96
N ASP A 246 5.81 15.41 -8.04
CA ASP A 246 5.70 16.54 -7.10
C ASP A 246 5.30 16.09 -5.68
N LYS A 247 4.83 14.85 -5.52
CA LYS A 247 4.38 14.29 -4.23
C LYS A 247 5.10 12.99 -3.90
N LYS A 248 6.09 13.09 -3.00
CA LYS A 248 6.93 12.01 -2.46
C LYS A 248 6.14 10.70 -2.27
N PRO A 249 6.48 9.58 -2.93
CA PRO A 249 5.82 8.29 -2.71
C PRO A 249 5.87 7.84 -1.25
N LEU A 250 4.86 7.11 -0.82
CA LEU A 250 4.80 6.39 0.46
C LEU A 250 5.09 4.92 0.20
N ILE A 251 6.11 4.36 0.83
CA ILE A 251 6.44 2.93 0.71
C ILE A 251 6.31 2.28 2.07
N PHE A 252 5.47 1.27 2.15
CA PHE A 252 5.35 0.42 3.32
C PHE A 252 6.23 -0.84 3.15
N VAL A 253 7.15 -1.06 4.09
CA VAL A 253 8.04 -2.22 4.17
C VAL A 253 7.56 -3.13 5.31
N PRO A 254 6.95 -4.29 5.00
CA PRO A 254 6.31 -5.14 5.99
C PRO A 254 7.32 -5.95 6.82
N GLY A 255 6.86 -6.59 7.88
CA GLY A 255 7.66 -7.51 8.71
C GLY A 255 7.79 -8.91 8.12
N VAL A 256 8.42 -9.82 8.87
CA VAL A 256 8.45 -11.25 8.56
C VAL A 256 7.03 -11.80 8.36
N ALA A 257 6.84 -12.70 7.39
CA ALA A 257 5.53 -13.21 6.99
C ALA A 257 4.53 -12.11 6.57
N GLY A 258 5.02 -10.90 6.33
CA GLY A 258 4.21 -9.75 5.97
C GLY A 258 3.89 -9.65 4.48
N SER A 259 4.75 -10.23 3.64
CA SER A 259 4.50 -10.37 2.20
C SER A 259 3.92 -11.74 1.89
N GLU A 260 2.99 -11.77 0.95
CA GLU A 260 2.50 -13.03 0.38
C GLU A 260 3.56 -13.61 -0.56
N LEU A 261 3.81 -14.92 -0.43
CA LEU A 261 4.76 -15.66 -1.26
C LEU A 261 4.04 -16.56 -2.24
N PHE A 262 4.60 -16.70 -3.44
CA PHE A 262 3.97 -17.39 -4.54
C PHE A 262 4.92 -18.37 -5.23
N ASN A 263 4.37 -19.53 -5.60
CA ASN A 263 4.94 -20.41 -6.61
C ASN A 263 4.43 -19.98 -7.99
N ILE A 264 5.32 -19.95 -8.98
CA ILE A 264 4.98 -19.71 -10.38
C ILE A 264 5.95 -20.49 -11.26
N ASP A 265 5.48 -20.93 -12.43
CA ASP A 265 6.34 -21.55 -13.43
C ASP A 265 7.38 -20.51 -13.93
N PRO A 266 8.69 -20.73 -13.70
CA PRO A 266 9.72 -19.77 -14.08
C PRO A 266 9.75 -19.47 -15.60
N SER A 267 9.21 -20.36 -16.45
CA SER A 267 9.13 -20.11 -17.89
C SER A 267 8.20 -18.95 -18.26
N LEU A 268 7.30 -18.55 -17.35
CA LEU A 268 6.37 -17.43 -17.53
C LEU A 268 6.96 -16.08 -17.09
N LEU A 269 8.14 -16.10 -16.47
CA LEU A 269 8.78 -14.92 -15.93
C LEU A 269 9.84 -14.36 -16.89
N SER A 270 9.90 -13.04 -16.94
CA SER A 270 11.06 -12.36 -17.54
C SER A 270 12.32 -12.56 -16.70
N GLU A 271 13.50 -12.36 -17.29
CA GLU A 271 14.78 -12.45 -16.56
C GLU A 271 14.86 -11.44 -15.40
N GLU A 272 14.24 -10.26 -15.54
CA GLU A 272 14.11 -9.27 -14.46
C GLU A 272 13.30 -9.84 -13.28
N GLU A 273 12.15 -10.48 -13.55
CA GLU A 273 11.28 -11.07 -12.52
C GLU A 273 11.93 -12.29 -11.85
N LYS A 274 12.70 -13.10 -12.59
CA LYS A 274 13.49 -14.21 -12.05
C LYS A 274 14.58 -13.72 -11.12
N THR A 275 15.34 -12.71 -11.55
CA THR A 275 16.47 -12.17 -10.80
C THR A 275 16.01 -11.43 -9.54
N SER A 276 14.99 -10.58 -9.66
CA SER A 276 14.45 -9.84 -8.52
C SER A 276 13.63 -10.73 -7.56
N GLY A 277 13.02 -11.80 -8.07
CA GLY A 277 12.00 -12.57 -7.33
C GLY A 277 10.70 -11.79 -7.15
N MET A 278 10.48 -10.74 -7.96
CA MET A 278 9.35 -9.82 -7.86
C MET A 278 8.50 -9.89 -9.12
N ILE A 279 7.29 -10.42 -8.98
CA ILE A 279 6.32 -10.60 -10.06
C ILE A 279 5.59 -9.28 -10.30
N SER A 280 5.42 -8.94 -11.58
CA SER A 280 4.63 -7.79 -12.02
C SER A 280 3.14 -8.16 -12.25
N PRO A 281 2.22 -7.17 -12.28
CA PRO A 281 0.78 -7.40 -12.47
C PRO A 281 0.40 -8.26 -13.69
N LYS A 282 1.24 -8.32 -14.73
CA LYS A 282 0.99 -9.14 -15.93
C LYS A 282 0.88 -10.65 -15.63
N ASN A 283 1.50 -11.10 -14.54
CA ASN A 283 1.63 -12.50 -14.16
C ASN A 283 0.78 -12.90 -12.94
N GLU A 284 -0.04 -11.99 -12.42
CA GLU A 284 -0.92 -12.22 -11.26
C GLU A 284 -1.81 -13.46 -11.40
N LYS A 285 -2.34 -13.74 -12.59
CA LYS A 285 -3.21 -14.91 -12.83
C LYS A 285 -2.47 -16.26 -12.82
N ASN A 286 -1.13 -16.24 -12.93
CA ASN A 286 -0.30 -17.44 -13.06
C ASN A 286 0.34 -17.86 -11.73
N MET A 287 0.28 -16.99 -10.72
CA MET A 287 0.91 -17.22 -9.43
C MET A 287 0.01 -18.07 -8.52
N LYS A 288 0.62 -18.95 -7.74
CA LYS A 288 -0.04 -19.79 -6.75
C LYS A 288 0.43 -19.39 -5.37
N MET A 289 -0.44 -18.74 -4.62
CA MET A 289 -0.12 -18.28 -3.27
C MET A 289 0.17 -19.46 -2.35
N ILE A 290 1.22 -19.31 -1.54
CA ILE A 290 1.63 -20.28 -0.54
C ILE A 290 1.17 -19.74 0.80
N TYR A 291 -0.07 -20.04 1.17
CA TYR A 291 -0.57 -19.69 2.49
C TYR A 291 -1.76 -20.55 2.96
N PRO A 292 -1.90 -20.87 4.26
CA PRO A 292 -3.11 -21.49 4.82
C PRO A 292 -4.19 -20.42 5.11
N PRO A 293 -5.51 -20.67 4.88
CA PRO A 293 -6.23 -21.57 5.77
C PRO A 293 -7.25 -22.51 5.08
N ILE A 294 -7.65 -23.56 5.82
CA ILE A 294 -8.70 -24.55 5.50
C ILE A 294 -8.38 -25.47 4.30
N GLY A 295 -7.96 -26.70 4.58
CA GLY A 295 -7.89 -27.80 3.60
C GLY A 295 -6.54 -28.06 2.94
N TYR A 296 -5.48 -27.35 3.32
CA TYR A 296 -4.11 -27.62 2.85
C TYR A 296 -3.36 -28.62 3.74
N ASP A 297 -2.51 -29.45 3.13
CA ASP A 297 -1.58 -30.33 3.83
C ASP A 297 -0.45 -29.50 4.46
N SER A 298 -0.43 -29.43 5.80
CA SER A 298 0.60 -28.75 6.59
C SER A 298 2.03 -29.17 6.24
N LYS A 299 2.23 -30.41 5.81
CA LYS A 299 3.54 -30.92 5.41
C LYS A 299 4.02 -30.25 4.12
N LYS A 300 3.14 -30.15 3.13
CA LYS A 300 3.44 -29.50 1.85
C LYS A 300 3.74 -28.01 2.01
N VAL A 301 3.00 -27.29 2.86
CA VAL A 301 3.28 -25.87 3.14
C VAL A 301 4.64 -25.70 3.81
N THR A 302 5.00 -26.63 4.71
CA THR A 302 6.32 -26.66 5.36
C THR A 302 7.44 -26.88 4.33
N GLU A 303 7.26 -27.84 3.40
CA GLU A 303 8.20 -28.12 2.30
C GLU A 303 8.30 -26.93 1.31
N ASP A 304 7.18 -26.33 0.92
CA ASP A 304 7.16 -25.20 -0.01
C ASP A 304 7.84 -23.96 0.57
N LEU A 305 7.75 -23.75 1.89
CA LEU A 305 8.36 -22.61 2.56
C LEU A 305 9.82 -22.85 2.94
N SER A 306 10.28 -24.08 3.15
CA SER A 306 11.65 -24.33 3.63
C SER A 306 12.69 -23.90 2.61
N LEU A 307 13.72 -23.16 3.04
CA LEU A 307 14.87 -22.87 2.18
C LEU A 307 15.69 -24.12 1.87
N ASP A 308 15.56 -25.19 2.65
CA ASP A 308 16.26 -26.45 2.39
C ASP A 308 15.64 -27.23 1.21
N THR A 309 14.34 -27.05 0.94
CA THR A 309 13.61 -27.76 -0.13
C THR A 309 13.12 -26.85 -1.25
N ASN A 310 12.98 -25.55 -1.00
CA ASN A 310 12.55 -24.56 -1.97
C ASN A 310 13.20 -23.18 -1.70
N ASP A 311 14.33 -22.96 -2.35
CA ASP A 311 15.11 -21.73 -2.23
C ASP A 311 14.50 -20.53 -3.00
N THR A 312 13.49 -20.76 -3.83
CA THR A 312 12.99 -19.78 -4.79
C THR A 312 11.48 -19.65 -4.69
N LEU A 313 11.05 -18.63 -3.95
CA LEU A 313 9.68 -18.12 -3.99
C LEU A 313 9.65 -16.70 -4.51
N TYR A 314 8.49 -16.33 -5.02
CA TYR A 314 8.28 -15.03 -5.62
C TYR A 314 7.32 -14.19 -4.79
N THR A 315 7.46 -12.89 -4.93
CA THR A 315 6.58 -11.90 -4.30
C THR A 315 5.84 -11.12 -5.37
N PHE A 316 4.73 -10.48 -5.01
CA PHE A 316 3.93 -9.71 -5.96
C PHE A 316 4.06 -8.20 -5.70
N GLN A 317 4.55 -7.47 -6.70
CA GLN A 317 4.65 -6.00 -6.67
C GLN A 317 3.49 -5.39 -7.46
N GLN A 318 2.43 -5.00 -6.75
CA GLN A 318 1.19 -4.52 -7.37
C GLN A 318 1.29 -3.13 -8.02
N GLY A 319 2.35 -2.38 -7.72
CA GLY A 319 2.44 -0.97 -8.07
C GLY A 319 1.67 -0.09 -7.08
N ASP A 320 1.16 1.05 -7.55
CA ASP A 320 0.45 2.02 -6.69
C ASP A 320 -0.91 1.47 -6.26
N LEU A 321 -1.04 1.16 -4.97
CA LEU A 321 -2.20 0.53 -4.37
C LEU A 321 -3.47 1.39 -4.41
N ARG A 322 -3.34 2.70 -4.65
CA ARG A 322 -4.49 3.59 -4.87
C ARG A 322 -5.32 3.17 -6.08
N ASN A 323 -4.67 2.58 -7.07
CA ASN A 323 -5.28 2.11 -8.32
C ASN A 323 -5.74 0.64 -8.25
N VAL A 324 -5.60 0.00 -7.08
CA VAL A 324 -5.98 -1.40 -6.87
C VAL A 324 -7.24 -1.44 -6.00
N PRO A 325 -8.33 -2.12 -6.43
CA PRO A 325 -9.52 -2.32 -5.60
C PRO A 325 -9.17 -2.99 -4.28
N SER A 326 -9.77 -2.55 -3.16
CA SER A 326 -9.39 -3.00 -1.81
C SER A 326 -9.41 -4.51 -1.62
N ILE A 327 -10.33 -5.22 -2.28
CA ILE A 327 -10.46 -6.69 -2.18
C ILE A 327 -9.41 -7.46 -2.98
N LYS A 328 -8.71 -6.79 -3.91
CA LYS A 328 -7.63 -7.35 -4.75
C LYS A 328 -6.24 -6.93 -4.25
N ARG A 329 -6.16 -6.21 -3.13
CA ARG A 329 -4.86 -5.82 -2.56
C ARG A 329 -4.29 -7.01 -1.82
N HIS A 330 -3.09 -7.42 -2.23
CA HIS A 330 -2.23 -8.37 -1.56
C HIS A 330 -1.57 -7.68 -0.36
N ALA A 331 -2.39 -7.23 0.60
CA ALA A 331 -2.02 -6.45 1.78
C ALA A 331 -1.42 -7.31 2.90
N GLY A 332 -0.64 -8.31 2.50
CA GLY A 332 -0.11 -9.35 3.36
C GLY A 332 -1.11 -10.47 3.68
N PRO A 333 -0.62 -11.62 4.17
CA PRO A 333 -1.47 -12.75 4.53
C PRO A 333 -2.61 -12.35 5.48
N PHE A 334 -3.80 -12.93 5.26
CA PHE A 334 -5.03 -12.55 5.96
C PHE A 334 -5.39 -11.05 5.90
N SER A 335 -4.84 -10.32 4.93
CA SER A 335 -5.07 -8.89 4.77
C SER A 335 -4.61 -8.04 5.96
N GLN A 336 -3.61 -8.52 6.72
CA GLN A 336 -3.18 -7.96 8.01
C GLN A 336 -2.78 -6.47 7.95
N TYR A 337 -2.25 -5.98 6.82
CA TYR A 337 -1.88 -4.56 6.67
C TYR A 337 -2.96 -3.70 6.01
N THR A 338 -4.14 -4.26 5.73
CA THR A 338 -5.25 -3.51 5.12
C THR A 338 -5.63 -2.25 5.90
N PRO A 339 -5.76 -2.27 7.24
CA PRO A 339 -6.09 -1.07 8.00
C PRO A 339 -5.08 0.07 7.80
N LEU A 340 -3.78 -0.23 7.93
CA LEU A 340 -2.70 0.74 7.73
C LEU A 340 -2.70 1.30 6.30
N LEU A 341 -2.67 0.42 5.29
CA LEU A 341 -2.60 0.84 3.89
C LEU A 341 -3.84 1.65 3.49
N LYS A 342 -5.03 1.24 3.95
CA LYS A 342 -6.27 2.00 3.76
C LYS A 342 -6.17 3.40 4.38
N ASN A 343 -5.65 3.51 5.61
CA ASN A 343 -5.48 4.81 6.27
C ASN A 343 -4.46 5.70 5.53
N LEU A 344 -3.36 5.15 5.05
CA LEU A 344 -2.39 5.90 4.22
C LEU A 344 -3.06 6.45 2.97
N MET A 345 -3.73 5.61 2.17
CA MET A 345 -4.43 6.07 0.96
C MET A 345 -5.58 7.05 1.23
N THR A 346 -6.22 6.96 2.40
CA THR A 346 -7.29 7.89 2.79
C THR A 346 -6.75 9.25 3.20
N ASN A 347 -5.63 9.29 3.94
CA ASN A 347 -5.04 10.53 4.43
C ASN A 347 -4.08 11.19 3.44
N PHE A 348 -3.58 10.43 2.46
CA PHE A 348 -2.66 10.88 1.42
C PHE A 348 -3.17 10.48 0.03
N PRO A 349 -4.38 10.92 -0.38
CA PRO A 349 -4.99 10.50 -1.64
C PRO A 349 -4.17 10.92 -2.88
N ASP A 350 -3.36 11.96 -2.74
CA ASP A 350 -2.50 12.56 -3.76
C ASP A 350 -1.09 11.94 -3.83
N ARG A 351 -0.67 11.14 -2.84
CA ARG A 351 0.65 10.48 -2.83
C ARG A 351 0.55 9.02 -3.27
N PRO A 352 1.40 8.55 -4.21
CA PRO A 352 1.50 7.12 -4.52
C PRO A 352 1.76 6.27 -3.27
N VAL A 353 1.03 5.17 -3.10
CA VAL A 353 1.20 4.27 -1.95
C VAL A 353 1.60 2.89 -2.44
N TYR A 354 2.76 2.43 -2.01
CA TYR A 354 3.32 1.15 -2.39
C TYR A 354 3.47 0.23 -1.18
N LEU A 355 3.23 -1.06 -1.39
CA LEU A 355 3.68 -2.13 -0.49
C LEU A 355 4.91 -2.77 -1.14
N PHE A 356 6.06 -2.71 -0.46
CA PHE A 356 7.25 -3.40 -0.90
C PHE A 356 7.21 -4.85 -0.43
N SER A 357 6.79 -5.76 -1.32
CA SER A 357 6.78 -7.19 -1.01
C SER A 357 8.19 -7.79 -1.12
N TYR A 358 8.57 -8.73 -0.25
CA TYR A 358 9.88 -9.37 -0.33
C TYR A 358 9.85 -10.80 0.24
N ASP A 359 10.83 -11.62 -0.15
CA ASP A 359 10.97 -12.97 0.38
C ASP A 359 11.60 -12.92 1.77
N TRP A 360 10.74 -12.80 2.78
CA TRP A 360 11.10 -12.65 4.18
C TRP A 360 11.83 -13.85 4.79
N ARG A 361 12.11 -14.91 4.03
CA ARG A 361 12.93 -16.07 4.44
C ARG A 361 14.43 -15.82 4.22
N LYS A 362 14.78 -14.99 3.24
CA LYS A 362 16.16 -14.71 2.80
C LYS A 362 16.82 -13.62 3.64
N THR A 363 18.10 -13.36 3.40
CA THR A 363 18.84 -12.30 4.11
C THR A 363 18.18 -10.93 3.92
N ASN A 364 18.28 -10.09 4.96
CA ASN A 364 17.82 -8.71 4.92
C ASN A 364 18.66 -7.84 3.96
N VAL A 365 19.90 -8.23 3.65
CA VAL A 365 20.78 -7.53 2.70
C VAL A 365 20.21 -7.61 1.27
N ASP A 366 19.90 -8.81 0.80
CA ASP A 366 19.25 -9.01 -0.51
C ASP A 366 17.92 -8.24 -0.59
N SER A 367 17.15 -8.24 0.50
CA SER A 367 15.88 -7.53 0.57
C SER A 367 16.07 -6.00 0.50
N ALA A 368 17.14 -5.47 1.12
CA ALA A 368 17.48 -4.05 1.07
C ALA A 368 17.99 -3.62 -0.31
N GLU A 369 18.78 -4.46 -0.98
CA GLU A 369 19.19 -4.21 -2.37
C GLU A 369 17.97 -4.14 -3.29
N LYS A 370 17.05 -5.10 -3.15
CA LYS A 370 15.80 -5.10 -3.93
C LYS A 370 14.88 -3.92 -3.58
N LEU A 371 14.91 -3.45 -2.34
CA LEU A 371 14.21 -2.21 -1.94
C LEU A 371 14.79 -1.01 -2.70
N GLY A 372 16.11 -0.93 -2.82
CA GLY A 372 16.78 0.09 -3.63
C GLY A 372 16.39 0.03 -5.10
N GLN A 373 16.43 -1.16 -5.71
CA GLN A 373 16.00 -1.35 -7.10
C GLN A 373 14.53 -0.95 -7.30
N PHE A 374 13.66 -1.27 -6.34
CA PHE A 374 12.26 -0.89 -6.37
C PHE A 374 12.06 0.63 -6.26
N ILE A 375 12.75 1.28 -5.32
CA ILE A 375 12.72 2.74 -5.16
C ILE A 375 13.21 3.42 -6.43
N ASP A 376 14.34 2.99 -6.97
CA ASP A 376 14.89 3.54 -8.21
C ASP A 376 13.91 3.38 -9.37
N LYS A 377 13.23 2.23 -9.47
CA LYS A 377 12.22 1.99 -10.50
C LYS A 377 11.01 2.94 -10.41
N ILE A 378 10.50 3.22 -9.21
CA ILE A 378 9.28 4.04 -9.05
C ILE A 378 9.57 5.55 -9.00
N THR A 379 10.83 5.93 -8.78
CA THR A 379 11.29 7.33 -8.69
C THR A 379 12.15 7.75 -9.89
N ASP A 380 12.25 6.91 -10.92
CA ASP A 380 13.09 7.11 -12.10
C ASP A 380 14.56 7.43 -11.74
N GLY A 381 15.17 6.54 -10.97
CA GLY A 381 16.56 6.64 -10.52
C GLY A 381 16.78 7.61 -9.36
N GLY A 382 15.75 7.91 -8.57
CA GLY A 382 15.85 8.79 -7.40
C GLY A 382 15.59 10.27 -7.70
N LYS A 383 14.96 10.62 -8.83
CA LYS A 383 14.57 12.02 -9.14
C LYS A 383 13.67 12.63 -8.06
N VAL A 384 12.97 11.79 -7.30
CA VAL A 384 12.10 12.19 -6.20
C VAL A 384 12.39 11.36 -4.97
N LYS A 385 12.43 12.02 -3.81
CA LYS A 385 12.56 11.33 -2.52
C LYS A 385 11.29 10.59 -2.14
N VAL A 386 11.44 9.50 -1.40
CA VAL A 386 10.31 8.72 -0.85
C VAL A 386 10.18 8.92 0.66
N ASP A 387 9.01 8.65 1.22
CA ASP A 387 8.84 8.42 2.66
C ASP A 387 8.68 6.92 2.91
N LEU A 388 9.50 6.39 3.83
CA LEU A 388 9.52 4.98 4.20
C LEU A 388 8.77 4.76 5.52
N ILE A 389 7.88 3.77 5.51
CA ILE A 389 7.15 3.29 6.68
C ILE A 389 7.49 1.82 6.83
N ALA A 390 8.04 1.42 7.97
CA ALA A 390 8.48 0.06 8.19
C ALA A 390 7.77 -0.60 9.36
N HIS A 391 7.58 -1.91 9.30
CA HIS A 391 7.09 -2.71 10.42
C HIS A 391 8.06 -3.85 10.74
N SER A 392 8.35 -4.06 12.03
CA SER A 392 9.12 -5.19 12.52
C SER A 392 10.46 -5.32 11.75
N MET A 393 10.77 -6.50 11.22
CA MET A 393 11.96 -6.77 10.40
C MET A 393 12.11 -5.85 9.17
N GLY A 394 11.02 -5.30 8.63
CA GLY A 394 11.08 -4.30 7.55
C GLY A 394 11.86 -3.06 7.94
N GLY A 395 11.97 -2.76 9.24
CA GLY A 395 12.81 -1.66 9.73
C GLY A 395 14.30 -1.96 9.65
N ILE A 396 14.72 -3.23 9.80
CA ILE A 396 16.11 -3.66 9.59
C ILE A 396 16.49 -3.53 8.12
N ILE A 397 15.62 -3.98 7.21
CA ILE A 397 15.79 -3.82 5.76
C ILE A 397 15.94 -2.35 5.39
N SER A 398 15.09 -1.49 5.97
CA SER A 398 15.15 -0.05 5.76
C SER A 398 16.45 0.56 6.32
N ALA A 399 16.94 0.09 7.48
CA ALA A 399 18.17 0.55 8.09
C ALA A 399 19.40 0.24 7.21
N ILE A 400 19.46 -0.98 6.67
CA ILE A 400 20.50 -1.41 5.73
C ILE A 400 20.47 -0.55 4.47
N TYR A 401 19.27 -0.32 3.89
CA TYR A 401 19.11 0.51 2.70
C TYR A 401 19.54 1.97 2.94
N LEU A 402 19.09 2.56 4.05
CA LEU A 402 19.33 3.97 4.39
C LEU A 402 20.80 4.29 4.64
N LYS A 403 21.62 3.31 5.03
CA LYS A 403 23.07 3.49 5.18
C LYS A 403 23.70 4.17 3.97
N ASP A 404 23.36 3.70 2.77
CA ASP A 404 24.01 4.13 1.51
C ASP A 404 23.08 4.96 0.61
N ASN A 405 21.81 5.17 1.00
CA ASN A 405 20.79 5.80 0.16
C ASN A 405 19.90 6.80 0.93
N ASP A 406 20.39 7.39 2.03
CA ASP A 406 19.61 8.36 2.82
C ASP A 406 19.15 9.58 2.00
N ASP A 407 19.94 9.98 0.99
CA ASP A 407 19.62 11.08 0.09
C ASP A 407 18.33 10.85 -0.71
N LYS A 408 17.95 9.58 -0.96
CA LYS A 408 16.72 9.18 -1.66
C LYS A 408 15.48 9.12 -0.75
N VAL A 409 15.64 9.29 0.57
CA VAL A 409 14.53 9.20 1.54
C VAL A 409 14.35 10.53 2.27
N ASP A 410 13.12 11.04 2.33
CA ASP A 410 12.79 12.24 3.08
C ASP A 410 12.49 11.88 4.54
N LYS A 411 11.37 11.19 4.78
CA LYS A 411 10.99 10.74 6.11
C LYS A 411 11.11 9.23 6.26
N TYR A 412 11.51 8.81 7.44
CA TYR A 412 11.51 7.41 7.84
C TYR A 412 10.69 7.24 9.11
N LEU A 413 9.84 6.23 9.17
CA LEU A 413 9.26 5.81 10.44
C LEU A 413 9.12 4.30 10.52
N SER A 414 9.19 3.77 11.75
CA SER A 414 9.08 2.33 11.97
C SER A 414 8.19 1.97 13.16
N PHE A 415 7.60 0.79 13.10
CA PHE A 415 6.77 0.20 14.15
C PHE A 415 7.40 -1.11 14.64
N GLY A 416 7.71 -1.20 15.93
CA GLY A 416 8.12 -2.45 16.59
C GLY A 416 9.37 -3.09 15.98
N THR A 417 10.31 -2.30 15.48
CA THR A 417 11.50 -2.85 14.80
C THR A 417 12.53 -3.38 15.81
N PRO A 418 12.98 -4.65 15.70
CA PRO A 418 13.96 -5.24 16.61
C PRO A 418 15.39 -4.85 16.24
N TYR A 419 15.78 -3.57 16.41
CA TYR A 419 17.10 -3.09 15.97
C TYR A 419 18.29 -3.76 16.67
N GLU A 420 18.10 -4.25 17.89
CA GLU A 420 19.10 -5.06 18.61
C GLU A 420 18.73 -6.56 18.66
N GLY A 421 17.81 -6.99 17.80
CA GLY A 421 17.32 -8.36 17.73
C GLY A 421 16.11 -8.65 18.62
N ALA A 422 15.55 -9.84 18.44
CA ALA A 422 14.43 -10.40 19.18
C ALA A 422 14.83 -11.78 19.72
N PRO A 423 15.14 -11.91 21.03
CA PRO A 423 15.60 -13.17 21.64
C PRO A 423 14.68 -14.37 21.43
N THR A 424 13.38 -14.13 21.20
CA THR A 424 12.41 -15.17 20.77
C THR A 424 12.89 -15.98 19.57
N THR A 425 13.59 -15.36 18.62
CA THR A 425 14.06 -16.01 17.39
C THR A 425 15.17 -17.02 17.66
N HIS A 426 16.08 -16.71 18.60
CA HIS A 426 17.10 -17.66 19.06
C HIS A 426 16.46 -18.89 19.67
N HIS A 427 15.49 -18.73 20.56
CA HIS A 427 14.76 -19.84 21.17
C HIS A 427 14.14 -20.79 20.12
N TYR A 428 13.52 -20.23 19.08
CA TYR A 428 12.91 -21.03 18.02
C TYR A 428 13.93 -21.78 17.16
N VAL A 429 14.95 -21.09 16.68
CA VAL A 429 15.98 -21.68 15.80
C VAL A 429 16.82 -22.70 16.57
N ALA A 430 17.23 -22.38 17.80
CA ALA A 430 18.03 -23.26 18.64
C ALA A 430 17.29 -24.56 18.97
N ASN A 431 16.01 -24.50 19.36
CA ASN A 431 15.28 -25.72 19.72
C ASN A 431 14.98 -26.63 18.52
N SER A 432 14.81 -26.05 17.33
CA SER A 432 14.74 -26.84 16.10
C SER A 432 16.06 -27.55 15.78
N ILE A 433 17.21 -26.92 16.02
CA ILE A 433 18.53 -27.43 15.62
C ILE A 433 19.16 -28.35 16.68
N LEU A 434 19.10 -27.98 17.96
CA LEU A 434 19.85 -28.64 19.03
C LEU A 434 19.18 -29.92 19.56
N VAL A 435 17.85 -29.96 19.54
CA VAL A 435 17.06 -30.93 20.31
C VAL A 435 15.88 -31.51 19.53
N ASN A 436 15.73 -31.12 18.26
CA ASN A 436 14.61 -31.51 17.38
C ASN A 436 13.23 -31.36 18.06
N SER A 437 13.10 -30.34 18.92
CA SER A 437 11.91 -30.07 19.73
C SER A 437 11.17 -28.87 19.14
N PHE A 438 9.85 -29.00 18.99
CA PHE A 438 9.01 -28.07 18.23
C PHE A 438 8.08 -27.28 19.15
N ILE A 439 8.08 -25.96 19.03
CA ILE A 439 7.34 -25.04 19.93
C ILE A 439 6.14 -24.46 19.19
N ASP A 440 5.05 -25.24 19.16
CA ASP A 440 3.97 -25.07 18.18
C ASP A 440 3.09 -23.81 18.35
N SER A 441 3.10 -23.15 19.52
CA SER A 441 2.07 -22.16 19.86
C SER A 441 2.44 -20.70 19.57
N ALA A 442 3.70 -20.28 19.77
CA ALA A 442 4.07 -18.87 19.73
C ALA A 442 4.48 -18.39 18.32
N ILE A 443 5.26 -19.17 17.57
CA ILE A 443 5.54 -18.90 16.15
C ILE A 443 4.26 -18.93 15.34
N LYS A 444 3.39 -19.91 15.56
CA LYS A 444 2.11 -20.00 14.84
C LYS A 444 1.22 -18.79 15.12
N ALA A 445 1.28 -18.23 16.32
CA ALA A 445 0.61 -16.96 16.64
C ALA A 445 1.28 -15.75 15.97
N PHE A 446 2.61 -15.76 15.83
CA PHE A 446 3.40 -14.65 15.27
C PHE A 446 3.44 -14.63 13.72
N THR A 447 3.58 -15.78 13.07
CA THR A 447 3.78 -15.92 11.62
C THR A 447 2.68 -16.73 10.93
N GLY A 448 1.86 -17.48 11.69
CA GLY A 448 0.91 -18.45 11.13
C GLY A 448 1.57 -19.74 10.62
N LEU A 449 2.88 -19.91 10.82
CA LEU A 449 3.67 -21.00 10.23
C LEU A 449 3.98 -22.11 11.22
N ASP A 450 4.27 -23.28 10.66
CA ASP A 450 4.80 -24.42 11.40
C ASP A 450 6.26 -24.15 11.82
N THR A 451 6.63 -24.54 13.03
CA THR A 451 7.98 -24.28 13.57
C THR A 451 9.09 -25.05 12.85
N ARG A 452 8.76 -26.15 12.15
CA ARG A 452 9.72 -27.00 11.41
C ARG A 452 10.47 -26.27 10.30
N VAL A 453 9.89 -25.20 9.75
CA VAL A 453 10.48 -24.48 8.62
C VAL A 453 11.33 -23.28 9.02
N VAL A 454 11.07 -22.72 10.21
CA VAL A 454 11.63 -21.42 10.65
C VAL A 454 13.15 -21.48 10.80
N SER A 455 13.72 -22.62 11.18
CA SER A 455 15.17 -22.79 11.32
C SER A 455 15.93 -22.75 10.00
N SER A 456 15.25 -23.00 8.86
CA SER A 456 15.84 -22.85 7.53
C SER A 456 15.99 -21.38 7.12
N PHE A 457 15.20 -20.46 7.69
CA PHE A 457 15.17 -19.05 7.28
C PHE A 457 16.44 -18.30 7.73
N VAL A 458 17.13 -17.68 6.79
CA VAL A 458 18.32 -16.87 7.08
C VAL A 458 17.92 -15.63 7.89
N SER A 459 16.82 -14.99 7.52
CA SER A 459 16.27 -13.82 8.22
C SER A 459 16.02 -14.01 9.71
N MET A 460 15.64 -15.22 10.14
CA MET A 460 15.38 -15.51 11.56
C MET A 460 16.64 -15.53 12.39
N VAL A 461 17.78 -15.92 11.80
CA VAL A 461 19.08 -15.80 12.46
C VAL A 461 19.54 -14.35 12.50
N GLU A 462 19.22 -13.56 11.48
CA GLU A 462 19.53 -12.13 11.44
C GLU A 462 18.72 -11.30 12.45
N LEU A 463 17.78 -11.91 13.15
CA LEU A 463 17.03 -11.33 14.27
C LEU A 463 17.53 -11.79 15.65
N PHE A 464 18.64 -12.53 15.72
CA PHE A 464 19.23 -12.93 16.99
C PHE A 464 19.62 -11.71 17.85
N PRO A 465 19.68 -11.86 19.18
CA PRO A 465 20.06 -10.76 20.06
C PRO A 465 21.48 -10.27 19.74
N ALA A 466 21.61 -8.97 19.51
CA ALA A 466 22.89 -8.30 19.31
C ALA A 466 23.58 -8.01 20.66
N LYS A 467 24.81 -7.50 20.59
CA LYS A 467 25.69 -7.28 21.76
C LYS A 467 24.98 -6.55 22.91
N ARG A 468 24.30 -5.43 22.64
CA ARG A 468 23.63 -4.63 23.69
C ARG A 468 22.51 -5.40 24.39
N MET A 469 21.76 -6.22 23.65
CA MET A 469 20.75 -7.10 24.24
C MET A 469 21.38 -8.17 25.13
N LEU A 470 22.50 -8.77 24.70
CA LEU A 470 23.21 -9.79 25.49
C LEU A 470 23.83 -9.21 26.76
N GLU A 471 24.36 -8.00 26.71
CA GLU A 471 24.93 -7.32 27.88
C GLU A 471 23.84 -6.86 28.86
N LYS A 472 22.70 -6.36 28.35
CA LYS A 472 21.58 -5.91 29.17
C LYS A 472 20.78 -7.08 29.78
N TYR A 473 20.61 -8.14 29.01
CA TYR A 473 19.80 -9.31 29.34
C TYR A 473 20.60 -10.61 29.15
N PRO A 474 21.67 -10.82 29.93
CA PRO A 474 22.57 -11.96 29.76
C PRO A 474 21.82 -13.29 29.85
N MET A 475 22.15 -14.21 28.95
CA MET A 475 21.63 -15.57 29.00
C MET A 475 22.07 -16.26 30.30
N GLN A 476 21.32 -17.28 30.73
CA GLN A 476 21.60 -17.98 31.98
C GLN A 476 21.95 -19.46 31.77
N PHE A 477 22.99 -19.95 32.45
CA PHE A 477 23.23 -21.37 32.68
C PHE A 477 22.66 -21.78 34.04
N VAL A 478 21.82 -22.81 34.04
CA VAL A 478 21.13 -23.33 35.22
C VAL A 478 21.55 -24.78 35.41
N ASP A 479 22.10 -25.12 36.57
CA ASP A 479 22.31 -26.52 36.93
C ASP A 479 20.95 -27.21 37.15
N GLU A 480 20.75 -28.42 36.64
CA GLU A 480 19.48 -29.15 36.80
C GLU A 480 19.03 -29.26 38.26
N THR A 481 19.96 -29.29 39.21
CA THR A 481 19.66 -29.35 40.65
C THR A 481 19.01 -28.08 41.18
N ASN A 482 19.25 -26.93 40.53
CA ASN A 482 18.70 -25.62 40.88
C ASN A 482 17.46 -25.25 40.04
N GLN A 483 17.08 -26.07 39.05
CA GLN A 483 16.07 -25.70 38.05
C GLN A 483 14.73 -25.30 38.68
N LYS A 484 14.28 -26.01 39.73
CA LYS A 484 12.99 -25.74 40.37
C LYS A 484 12.98 -24.38 41.08
N GLU A 485 14.03 -24.08 41.83
CA GLU A 485 14.22 -22.82 42.54
C GLU A 485 14.43 -21.66 41.55
N PHE A 486 15.19 -21.90 40.48
CA PHE A 486 15.36 -20.96 39.37
C PHE A 486 14.02 -20.61 38.71
N LEU A 487 13.21 -21.62 38.37
CA LEU A 487 11.88 -21.42 37.76
C LEU A 487 10.96 -20.62 38.69
N ARG A 488 11.03 -20.85 40.01
CA ARG A 488 10.29 -20.04 40.99
C ARG A 488 10.79 -18.60 41.03
N ALA A 489 12.09 -18.38 40.90
CA ALA A 489 12.68 -17.06 40.87
C ALA A 489 12.24 -16.28 39.63
N ILE A 490 12.39 -16.83 38.41
CA ILE A 490 12.03 -16.12 37.17
C ILE A 490 10.53 -15.85 37.02
N ASN A 491 9.66 -16.70 37.60
CA ASN A 491 8.21 -16.48 37.64
C ASN A 491 7.76 -15.61 38.83
N GLY A 492 8.70 -15.20 39.68
CA GLY A 492 8.47 -14.29 40.79
C GLY A 492 8.21 -12.87 40.30
N ARG A 493 7.81 -12.00 41.23
CA ARG A 493 7.65 -10.57 40.94
C ARG A 493 8.99 -9.87 41.11
N HIS A 494 9.55 -9.39 40.02
CA HIS A 494 10.73 -8.50 39.98
C HIS A 494 10.33 -7.21 39.26
N LYS A 495 10.88 -6.07 39.69
CA LYS A 495 10.61 -4.78 39.05
C LYS A 495 11.42 -4.60 37.78
N THR A 496 12.65 -5.14 37.75
CA THR A 496 13.53 -5.08 36.58
C THR A 496 14.28 -6.39 36.40
N TYR A 497 14.88 -6.57 35.21
CA TYR A 497 15.71 -7.73 34.95
C TYR A 497 16.98 -7.75 35.80
N GLU A 498 17.56 -6.59 36.12
CA GLU A 498 18.73 -6.49 37.00
C GLU A 498 18.41 -7.00 38.41
N GLU A 499 17.22 -6.70 38.93
CA GLU A 499 16.76 -7.23 40.22
C GLU A 499 16.65 -8.77 40.17
N LEU A 500 16.13 -9.32 39.06
CA LEU A 500 16.10 -10.76 38.84
C LEU A 500 17.50 -11.35 38.85
N ILE A 501 18.46 -10.81 38.08
CA ILE A 501 19.83 -11.33 38.02
C ILE A 501 20.53 -11.25 39.39
N GLN A 502 20.35 -10.16 40.13
CA GLN A 502 20.87 -10.03 41.49
C GLN A 502 20.29 -11.10 42.42
N ASN A 503 18.99 -11.38 42.31
CA ASN A 503 18.35 -12.44 43.07
C ASN A 503 18.91 -13.83 42.72
N LEU A 504 19.05 -14.13 41.44
CA LEU A 504 19.59 -15.40 40.95
C LEU A 504 21.04 -15.61 41.42
N SER A 505 21.88 -14.59 41.30
CA SER A 505 23.28 -14.62 41.72
C SER A 505 23.41 -14.78 43.25
N LYS A 506 22.66 -13.99 44.03
CA LYS A 506 22.70 -14.06 45.51
C LYS A 506 22.33 -15.44 46.05
N ASN A 507 21.41 -16.14 45.38
CA ASN A 507 20.97 -17.47 45.77
C ASN A 507 21.71 -18.59 45.03
N ASN A 508 22.73 -18.25 44.21
CA ASN A 508 23.51 -19.20 43.42
C ASN A 508 22.64 -20.14 42.55
N LEU A 509 21.57 -19.61 41.97
CA LEU A 509 20.58 -20.38 41.20
C LEU A 509 20.96 -20.54 39.73
N SER A 510 21.74 -19.61 39.18
CA SER A 510 22.23 -19.63 37.80
C SER A 510 23.55 -18.87 37.65
N LYS A 511 24.25 -19.12 36.55
CA LYS A 511 25.38 -18.32 36.07
C LYS A 511 24.92 -17.49 34.87
N SER A 512 25.15 -16.18 34.91
CA SER A 512 25.00 -15.34 33.71
C SER A 512 26.17 -15.58 32.75
N LEU A 513 25.87 -15.81 31.48
CA LEU A 513 26.87 -15.94 30.43
C LEU A 513 27.47 -14.57 30.15
N ASP A 514 28.78 -14.52 29.96
CA ASP A 514 29.41 -13.34 29.36
C ASP A 514 29.16 -13.29 27.84
N LEU A 515 29.72 -12.27 27.17
CA LEU A 515 29.51 -12.07 25.74
C LEU A 515 30.12 -13.21 24.89
N GLU A 516 31.32 -13.70 25.25
CA GLU A 516 31.99 -14.78 24.51
C GLU A 516 31.23 -16.09 24.66
N GLU A 517 30.77 -16.41 25.87
CA GLU A 517 29.93 -17.57 26.15
C GLU A 517 28.59 -17.48 25.41
N SER A 518 27.99 -16.29 25.37
CA SER A 518 26.74 -16.04 24.65
C SER A 518 26.92 -16.21 23.14
N ASP A 519 28.00 -15.66 22.57
CA ASP A 519 28.31 -15.78 21.14
C ASP A 519 28.52 -17.24 20.74
N LEU A 520 29.24 -18.00 21.57
CA LEU A 520 29.43 -19.43 21.35
C LEU A 520 28.10 -20.19 21.37
N ALA A 521 27.20 -19.84 22.28
CA ALA A 521 25.88 -20.46 22.38
C ALA A 521 25.00 -20.15 21.16
N LEU A 522 24.99 -18.89 20.70
CA LEU A 522 24.26 -18.46 19.51
C LEU A 522 24.85 -19.07 18.23
N ALA A 523 26.17 -19.12 18.10
CA ALA A 523 26.87 -19.72 16.96
C ALA A 523 26.53 -21.20 16.79
N ARG A 524 26.55 -21.96 17.90
CA ARG A 524 26.12 -23.38 17.89
C ARG A 524 24.65 -23.53 17.49
N SER A 525 23.80 -22.62 17.97
CA SER A 525 22.36 -22.63 17.70
C SER A 525 22.01 -22.27 16.25
N ALA A 526 22.88 -21.56 15.53
CA ALA A 526 22.63 -21.09 14.17
C ALA A 526 23.45 -21.79 13.08
N LYS A 527 24.33 -22.75 13.40
CA LYS A 527 25.39 -23.25 12.50
C LYS A 527 26.40 -22.14 12.17
N GLU A 528 27.36 -21.92 13.08
CA GLU A 528 28.52 -20.99 13.07
C GLU A 528 28.59 -19.95 11.94
N GLU A 529 28.69 -20.38 10.67
CA GLU A 529 28.68 -19.50 9.49
C GLU A 529 27.46 -18.55 9.44
N ARG A 530 26.24 -19.03 9.69
CA ARG A 530 25.04 -18.17 9.68
C ARG A 530 25.08 -17.13 10.79
N TYR A 531 25.66 -17.48 11.94
CA TYR A 531 25.82 -16.54 13.04
C TYR A 531 26.86 -15.46 12.72
N LYS A 532 27.97 -15.83 12.08
CA LYS A 532 28.95 -14.88 11.59
C LYS A 532 28.31 -13.91 10.59
N ASN A 533 27.54 -14.42 9.62
CA ASN A 533 26.83 -13.57 8.67
C ASN A 533 25.84 -12.63 9.38
N PHE A 534 25.13 -13.09 10.43
CA PHE A 534 24.30 -12.21 11.26
C PHE A 534 25.12 -11.06 11.86
N LEU A 535 26.29 -11.33 12.43
CA LEU A 535 27.14 -10.29 13.00
C LEU A 535 27.56 -9.27 11.94
N ASP A 536 27.92 -9.75 10.74
CA ASP A 536 28.26 -8.88 9.61
C ASP A 536 27.06 -8.01 9.19
N VAL A 537 25.85 -8.56 9.10
CA VAL A 537 24.61 -7.82 8.76
C VAL A 537 24.25 -6.80 9.85
N ALA A 538 24.32 -7.19 11.13
CA ALA A 538 24.00 -6.31 12.25
C ALA A 538 24.99 -5.13 12.37
N ALA A 539 26.20 -5.28 11.85
CA ALA A 539 27.20 -4.22 11.81
C ALA A 539 26.91 -3.19 10.70
N ILE A 540 26.26 -3.57 9.59
CA ILE A 540 26.04 -2.68 8.43
C ILE A 540 25.40 -1.35 8.84
N PHE A 541 24.31 -1.39 9.60
CA PHE A 541 23.54 -0.19 9.96
C PHE A 541 24.00 0.50 11.26
N ARG A 542 25.24 0.22 11.69
CA ARG A 542 25.90 0.85 12.84
C ARG A 542 27.02 1.79 12.42
N GLU A 543 27.30 2.76 13.28
CA GLU A 543 28.45 3.64 13.14
C GLU A 543 29.73 2.81 12.93
N ASN A 544 30.55 3.24 11.96
CA ASN A 544 31.80 2.59 11.54
C ASN A 544 31.71 1.13 11.07
N GLY A 545 30.51 0.54 10.95
CA GLY A 545 30.39 -0.89 10.69
C GLY A 545 30.87 -1.74 11.87
N GLU A 546 30.79 -1.21 13.10
CA GLU A 546 31.28 -1.87 14.30
C GLU A 546 30.14 -2.51 15.10
N ARG A 547 30.42 -3.67 15.71
CA ARG A 547 29.43 -4.43 16.49
C ARG A 547 28.88 -3.65 17.69
N ASP A 548 29.66 -2.74 18.25
CA ASP A 548 29.33 -1.89 19.40
C ASP A 548 28.91 -0.46 19.04
N GLY A 549 29.04 -0.09 17.75
CA GLY A 549 28.60 1.19 17.22
C GLY A 549 27.11 1.46 17.47
N ASN A 550 26.75 2.74 17.62
CA ASN A 550 25.35 3.11 17.71
C ASN A 550 24.65 2.84 16.38
N ILE A 551 23.35 2.56 16.45
CA ILE A 551 22.52 2.42 15.25
C ILE A 551 22.33 3.80 14.61
N MET A 552 22.76 3.94 13.36
CA MET A 552 22.84 5.25 12.68
C MET A 552 21.49 5.96 12.55
N LEU A 553 20.40 5.19 12.44
CA LEU A 553 19.03 5.74 12.35
C LEU A 553 18.64 6.60 13.54
N MET A 554 19.25 6.38 14.71
CA MET A 554 19.01 7.18 15.90
C MET A 554 19.30 8.67 15.67
N HIS A 555 20.33 8.95 14.88
CA HIS A 555 20.78 10.31 14.55
C HIS A 555 20.19 10.83 13.24
N ARG A 556 19.49 9.98 12.47
CA ARG A 556 18.87 10.38 11.21
C ARG A 556 17.80 11.46 11.45
N PRO A 557 17.86 12.64 10.79
CA PRO A 557 16.80 13.64 10.86
C PRO A 557 15.49 13.12 10.24
N ASN A 558 14.36 13.75 10.52
CA ASN A 558 13.06 13.36 9.96
C ASN A 558 12.76 11.86 10.14
N SER A 559 12.95 11.36 11.36
CA SER A 559 12.69 9.98 11.73
C SER A 559 11.76 9.88 12.94
N MET A 560 10.87 8.88 12.96
CA MET A 560 9.99 8.58 14.10
C MET A 560 9.89 7.07 14.35
N PHE A 561 9.95 6.65 15.61
CA PHE A 561 10.01 5.24 15.99
C PHE A 561 8.90 4.91 17.00
N PHE A 562 8.01 4.00 16.63
CA PHE A 562 7.03 3.45 17.56
C PHE A 562 7.60 2.20 18.22
N ALA A 563 7.69 2.24 19.55
CA ALA A 563 8.14 1.14 20.37
C ALA A 563 7.00 0.69 21.28
N GLY A 564 6.53 -0.55 21.11
CA GLY A 564 5.48 -1.10 21.95
C GLY A 564 6.02 -1.45 23.34
N ASN A 565 5.16 -1.30 24.35
CA ASN A 565 5.50 -1.56 25.75
C ASN A 565 4.31 -2.17 26.50
N ASN A 566 4.56 -2.63 27.73
CA ASN A 566 3.62 -3.23 28.67
C ASN A 566 3.05 -4.60 28.27
N HIS A 567 3.69 -5.30 27.32
CA HIS A 567 3.38 -6.69 27.01
C HIS A 567 4.57 -7.57 27.39
N PRO A 568 4.36 -8.64 28.19
CA PRO A 568 5.40 -9.58 28.53
C PRO A 568 6.12 -10.09 27.28
N THR A 569 7.42 -9.86 27.21
CA THR A 569 8.24 -10.10 26.02
C THR A 569 9.49 -10.87 26.40
N VAL A 570 9.92 -11.81 25.55
CA VAL A 570 11.16 -12.55 25.78
C VAL A 570 12.35 -11.62 25.57
N VAL A 571 13.13 -11.42 26.63
CA VAL A 571 14.32 -10.56 26.64
C VAL A 571 15.62 -11.36 26.70
N SER A 572 15.57 -12.62 27.12
CA SER A 572 16.73 -13.51 27.22
C SER A 572 16.31 -14.97 27.18
N GLY A 573 17.29 -15.87 27.24
CA GLY A 573 17.08 -17.30 27.35
C GLY A 573 17.96 -17.96 28.40
N TYR A 574 17.64 -19.21 28.75
CA TYR A 574 18.46 -20.02 29.63
C TYR A 574 18.62 -21.45 29.13
N PHE A 575 19.72 -22.07 29.54
CA PHE A 575 20.01 -23.48 29.30
C PHE A 575 20.07 -24.21 30.64
N VAL A 576 19.50 -25.42 30.69
CA VAL A 576 19.68 -26.33 31.82
C VAL A 576 20.81 -27.30 31.50
N VAL A 577 21.85 -27.30 32.33
CA VAL A 577 22.94 -28.27 32.27
C VAL A 577 22.51 -29.52 33.03
N LYS A 578 22.41 -30.64 32.32
CA LYS A 578 22.06 -31.92 32.92
C LYS A 578 23.25 -32.56 33.64
N SER A 579 23.00 -33.53 34.52
CA SER A 579 24.04 -34.29 35.24
C SER A 579 25.07 -34.93 34.31
N ASP A 580 24.69 -35.30 33.08
CA ASP A 580 25.58 -35.85 32.05
C ASP A 580 26.38 -34.77 31.28
N LYS A 581 26.29 -33.51 31.73
CA LYS A 581 26.86 -32.30 31.11
C LYS A 581 26.31 -31.96 29.73
N SER A 582 25.21 -32.59 29.30
CA SER A 582 24.48 -32.16 28.12
C SER A 582 23.65 -30.91 28.43
N LEU A 583 23.44 -30.07 27.42
CA LEU A 583 22.57 -28.91 27.51
C LEU A 583 21.14 -29.30 27.11
N SER A 584 20.15 -28.78 27.84
CA SER A 584 18.73 -28.86 27.48
C SER A 584 18.38 -27.93 26.31
N ASN A 585 17.10 -27.97 25.92
CA ASN A 585 16.44 -26.93 25.14
C ASN A 585 16.77 -25.53 25.69
N VAL A 586 16.80 -24.53 24.79
CA VAL A 586 16.81 -23.12 25.17
C VAL A 586 15.42 -22.75 25.64
N GLU A 587 15.29 -22.20 26.83
CA GLU A 587 14.02 -21.76 27.38
C GLU A 587 13.99 -20.23 27.54
N ASN A 588 12.80 -19.63 27.54
CA ASN A 588 12.66 -18.17 27.52
C ASN A 588 12.67 -17.56 28.92
N ILE A 589 13.25 -16.36 29.03
CA ILE A 589 13.03 -15.44 30.16
C ILE A 589 12.29 -14.21 29.63
N LEU A 590 11.15 -13.90 30.25
CA LEU A 590 10.31 -12.77 29.89
C LEU A 590 10.56 -11.59 30.84
N ALA A 591 10.43 -10.39 30.30
CA ALA A 591 10.29 -9.15 31.07
C ALA A 591 8.98 -8.44 30.68
N PRO A 592 8.41 -7.59 31.54
CA PRO A 592 7.17 -6.88 31.23
C PRO A 592 7.32 -5.82 30.12
N GLU A 593 8.54 -5.41 29.77
CA GLU A 593 8.82 -4.33 28.83
C GLU A 593 8.98 -4.81 27.37
N GLY A 594 7.95 -4.62 26.57
CA GLY A 594 7.98 -4.83 25.12
C GLY A 594 6.58 -4.94 24.54
N ASP A 595 6.50 -5.42 23.31
CA ASP A 595 5.25 -5.52 22.53
C ASP A 595 4.72 -6.96 22.39
N GLY A 596 5.29 -7.90 23.16
CA GLY A 596 5.00 -9.34 23.11
C GLY A 596 5.94 -10.12 22.19
N VAL A 597 6.71 -9.44 21.34
CA VAL A 597 7.68 -10.05 20.42
C VAL A 597 9.05 -9.40 20.56
N VAL A 598 9.08 -8.07 20.48
CA VAL A 598 10.29 -7.24 20.46
C VAL A 598 10.45 -6.54 21.81
N PRO A 599 11.57 -6.78 22.52
CA PRO A 599 11.88 -6.06 23.74
C PRO A 599 11.88 -4.55 23.51
N LEU A 600 11.35 -3.78 24.47
CA LEU A 600 11.37 -2.32 24.38
C LEU A 600 12.79 -1.80 24.13
N TYR A 601 13.77 -2.35 24.85
CA TYR A 601 15.19 -1.99 24.73
C TYR A 601 15.76 -2.21 23.32
N SER A 602 15.27 -3.24 22.61
CA SER A 602 15.66 -3.50 21.22
C SER A 602 15.01 -2.50 20.26
N ALA A 603 13.72 -2.22 20.46
CA ALA A 603 12.99 -1.20 19.67
C ALA A 603 13.55 0.22 19.89
N THR A 604 14.14 0.48 21.04
CA THR A 604 14.83 1.73 21.38
C THR A 604 16.33 1.70 21.09
N MET A 605 16.77 0.79 20.20
CA MET A 605 18.13 0.75 19.65
C MET A 605 19.22 0.57 20.72
N GLY A 606 18.91 -0.24 21.74
CA GLY A 606 19.84 -0.57 22.82
C GLY A 606 20.11 0.62 23.74
N MET A 607 19.12 1.48 23.96
CA MET A 607 19.18 2.58 24.92
C MET A 607 17.89 2.66 25.73
N THR A 608 18.02 2.95 27.01
CA THR A 608 16.93 3.39 27.88
C THR A 608 16.61 4.86 27.63
N PHE A 609 15.41 5.30 28.03
CA PHE A 609 15.03 6.72 27.87
C PHE A 609 15.85 7.67 28.72
N GLU A 610 16.49 7.19 29.79
CA GLU A 610 17.37 7.98 30.65
C GLU A 610 18.73 8.25 29.98
N GLU A 611 19.18 7.33 29.12
CA GLU A 611 20.43 7.47 28.36
C GLU A 611 20.27 8.37 27.12
N MET A 612 19.03 8.57 26.65
CA MET A 612 18.77 9.36 25.44
C MET A 612 18.88 10.86 25.69
N THR A 613 19.51 11.58 24.77
CA THR A 613 19.40 13.05 24.72
C THR A 613 17.94 13.45 24.45
N PRO A 614 17.51 14.67 24.84
CA PRO A 614 16.15 15.13 24.56
C PRO A 614 15.77 15.06 23.08
N GLU A 615 16.72 15.33 22.18
CA GLU A 615 16.52 15.26 20.73
C GLU A 615 16.26 13.83 20.25
N ILE A 616 17.06 12.86 20.69
CA ILE A 616 16.87 11.44 20.35
C ILE A 616 15.56 10.95 20.95
N ARG A 617 15.31 11.24 22.23
CA ARG A 617 14.10 10.83 22.94
C ARG A 617 12.83 11.32 22.25
N ALA A 618 12.85 12.52 21.67
CA ALA A 618 11.72 13.12 20.95
C ALA A 618 11.34 12.35 19.68
N LYS A 619 12.20 11.49 19.13
CA LYS A 619 11.89 10.63 17.97
C LYS A 619 11.08 9.39 18.34
N PHE A 620 11.09 8.97 19.62
CA PHE A 620 10.44 7.74 20.06
C PHE A 620 9.01 7.99 20.58
N ARG A 621 8.09 7.12 20.18
CA ARG A 621 6.72 7.01 20.69
C ARG A 621 6.56 5.65 21.37
N VAL A 622 6.46 5.68 22.69
CA VAL A 622 6.19 4.48 23.49
C VAL A 622 4.69 4.28 23.52
N VAL A 623 4.23 3.15 23.03
CA VAL A 623 2.80 2.90 22.85
C VAL A 623 2.38 1.64 23.58
N ASN A 624 1.15 1.66 24.10
CA ASN A 624 0.55 0.49 24.73
C ASN A 624 -0.17 -0.33 23.65
N GLY A 625 0.47 -1.38 23.16
CA GLY A 625 -0.10 -2.25 22.13
C GLY A 625 0.79 -3.45 21.87
N ASP A 626 0.18 -4.58 21.52
CA ASP A 626 0.92 -5.74 21.03
C ASP A 626 1.54 -5.46 19.66
N HIS A 627 2.46 -6.33 19.24
CA HIS A 627 3.29 -6.15 18.05
C HIS A 627 2.50 -5.77 16.78
N MET A 628 1.33 -6.39 16.56
CA MET A 628 0.47 -6.08 15.41
C MET A 628 -0.57 -5.00 15.72
N GLY A 629 -1.06 -4.96 16.96
CA GLY A 629 -2.06 -4.01 17.44
C GLY A 629 -1.62 -2.56 17.30
N MET A 630 -0.32 -2.27 17.44
CA MET A 630 0.21 -0.91 17.28
C MET A 630 -0.03 -0.33 15.87
N LEU A 631 -0.10 -1.20 14.85
CA LEU A 631 -0.38 -0.83 13.46
C LEU A 631 -1.86 -0.58 13.20
N SER A 632 -2.75 -0.85 14.14
CA SER A 632 -4.20 -0.64 14.02
C SER A 632 -4.73 0.39 15.01
N ASP A 633 -3.88 0.89 15.90
CA ASP A 633 -4.24 1.90 16.87
C ASP A 633 -4.45 3.27 16.21
N ARG A 634 -5.58 3.90 16.54
CA ARG A 634 -5.99 5.17 15.95
C ARG A 634 -5.03 6.31 16.29
N HIS A 635 -4.56 6.38 17.53
CA HIS A 635 -3.70 7.47 17.96
C HIS A 635 -2.32 7.36 17.31
N ASN A 636 -1.78 6.14 17.19
CA ASN A 636 -0.57 5.86 16.45
C ASN A 636 -0.68 6.29 14.98
N PHE A 637 -1.81 6.01 14.32
CA PHE A 637 -2.06 6.48 12.95
C PHE A 637 -2.11 7.99 12.85
N GLU A 638 -2.75 8.67 13.80
CA GLU A 638 -2.83 10.14 13.82
C GLU A 638 -1.44 10.77 13.95
N MET A 639 -0.61 10.26 14.86
CA MET A 639 0.79 10.69 15.01
C MET A 639 1.62 10.43 13.74
N MET A 640 1.49 9.25 13.15
CA MET A 640 2.12 8.91 11.87
C MET A 640 1.72 9.89 10.77
N CYS A 641 0.43 10.18 10.65
CA CYS A 641 -0.07 11.10 9.64
C CYS A 641 0.38 12.55 9.89
N ASP A 642 0.48 12.99 11.14
CA ASP A 642 0.99 14.31 11.49
C ASP A 642 2.45 14.44 11.05
N PHE A 643 3.28 13.46 11.41
CA PHE A 643 4.69 13.40 11.02
C PHE A 643 4.89 13.38 9.50
N LEU A 644 4.16 12.52 8.78
CA LEU A 644 4.26 12.43 7.32
C LEU A 644 3.85 13.73 6.61
N ASN A 645 2.90 14.48 7.19
CA ASN A 645 2.49 15.81 6.72
C ASN A 645 3.45 16.95 7.15
N GLY A 646 4.46 16.66 7.98
CA GLY A 646 5.32 17.70 8.56
C GLY A 646 4.60 18.61 9.57
N ARG A 647 3.51 18.13 10.17
CA ARG A 647 2.80 18.82 11.26
C ARG A 647 3.45 18.48 12.59
N GLU A 648 3.21 19.34 13.58
CA GLU A 648 3.52 19.01 14.97
C GLU A 648 2.75 17.73 15.36
N VAL A 649 3.48 16.76 15.89
CA VAL A 649 2.93 15.45 16.27
C VAL A 649 2.15 15.63 17.57
N ARG A 650 0.83 15.41 17.51
CA ARG A 650 -0.12 15.58 18.62
C ARG A 650 0.02 14.53 19.72
#